data_AF-A0A8T1DP77-F1
#
_entry.id   AF-A0A8T1DP77-F1
#
_cell.length_a   1.000
_cell.length_b   1.000
_cell.length_c   1.000
_cell.angle_alpha   90.00
_cell.angle_beta   90.00
_cell.angle_gamma   90.00
#
_symmetry.space_group_name_H-M   'P 1'
#
loop_
_entity.id
_entity.type
_entity.pdbx_description
1 polymer ?
#
loop_
_entity_poly.entity_id
_entity_poly.type
_entity_poly.pdbx_seq_one_letter_code
_entity_poly.pdbx_strand_id
1 'polypeptide(L)'
;MGTPVISLQRMHCSVNSCPRPSTFQCFAVNSTVEIRHSKIYLADMHAAFAFSLLLAALAPFVQGQTVTFRSLEESSSPSSYVFNGSDSDIAQQLYIRHKAGDTGDEVELTSVPTAVTERLSAINVDFNSLPGLVQRAVLWDTGFAIAPGNVPVQVYPMHNRTMDNIVIPKWEVSGVDCTFTNCSQPNDVTAYYSHTCTGWQMLNTSHCVIDVFEDSGAGTYLGNMWANGGDPDVAPLIELRDHTWTEPVFNASVTFSVYVVHTVSSSKEVAWGECPSGYGTVSIPCARRDLFSDEFMAANTTVPTGSAWVTTWLEVEFAEESSGFDKILLVPIILGAVVVLGAIGLGWFCWKRKAKNSAQKSTSAAHDLETDQYVALITPEMILGPTGMTTQGSTLSSHYESAGSNKTLTILLDSEHLQGKRIPYDTGVGTPYWTAPEILEGKRYTEQADIYSFGVVLTELDTSKIPYSDAATEHGGKPKPFQILQDVMAGKLRPTFSKDCPPRIQKIGMACLALSPEDRPTAQELVQELQGNGVEGSASATSDIARQLYDRFQAGGEVDQLVLKAVPTAVQARLENLSLTFEDLPGLMQRAVLWDTGFAVTSDQLAVRLWTLDNRTMADIAVSVDEFESAGCKSVSCTASNGESVEMYSTCSQGPLQMLAASKCVVEMFESDESSNATMWSTRGNSSTTPDIRVVKTAGATECGCKYTVYSIQTANSDEQPTATGECPVGEWSGSLVIPCYGNNSIPDSIAARITTPTVTDWVTDWIVGHGKPSTTSESSALSQGSASATTESGKGSDGGFSLWWLLLILSIIVLLIVATIVACRHCHRLSRFHSPPDNTTYIFVGGRMWAVEDESHGRGAGYWLRFANWCRKTFNFFE
;
A
#
# COMPACT_ATOMS: atom_id res chain seq x y z
N MET A 1 -33.68 -70.40 6.98
CA MET A 1 -34.52 -71.22 6.09
C MET A 1 -34.56 -70.55 4.72
N GLY A 2 -34.34 -71.31 3.63
CA GLY A 2 -34.75 -70.94 2.26
C GLY A 2 -33.72 -70.27 1.33
N THR A 3 -33.11 -71.06 0.45
CA THR A 3 -32.37 -70.74 -0.81
C THR A 3 -33.32 -70.43 -2.00
N PRO A 4 -32.88 -70.12 -3.26
CA PRO A 4 -31.75 -69.30 -3.78
C PRO A 4 -32.08 -68.44 -5.06
N VAL A 5 -31.08 -67.71 -5.62
CA VAL A 5 -30.63 -67.62 -7.06
C VAL A 5 -30.17 -66.20 -7.55
N ILE A 6 -28.83 -66.04 -7.72
CA ILE A 6 -27.98 -65.49 -8.83
C ILE A 6 -28.27 -64.05 -9.38
N SER A 7 -27.33 -63.08 -9.50
CA SER A 7 -26.08 -63.07 -10.29
C SER A 7 -25.08 -61.90 -10.04
N LEU A 8 -23.78 -62.25 -9.96
CA LEU A 8 -22.50 -61.59 -10.42
C LEU A 8 -22.11 -60.15 -9.97
N GLN A 9 -21.29 -59.97 -8.91
CA GLN A 9 -19.78 -59.90 -8.78
C GLN A 9 -19.15 -58.56 -9.24
N ARG A 10 -18.67 -57.61 -8.41
CA ARG A 10 -17.70 -57.56 -7.26
C ARG A 10 -16.33 -58.18 -7.56
N MET A 11 -15.26 -57.36 -7.68
CA MET A 11 -14.38 -56.83 -6.61
C MET A 11 -13.86 -57.90 -5.62
N HIS A 12 -12.54 -58.08 -5.53
CA HIS A 12 -11.72 -57.57 -4.40
C HIS A 12 -10.25 -58.05 -4.43
N CYS A 13 -9.37 -57.11 -4.09
CA CYS A 13 -8.27 -57.17 -3.10
C CYS A 13 -7.43 -58.45 -2.88
N SER A 14 -6.13 -58.23 -3.08
CA SER A 14 -5.04 -58.24 -2.07
C SER A 14 -4.52 -59.53 -1.38
N VAL A 15 -3.19 -59.66 -1.55
CA VAL A 15 -2.12 -60.26 -0.71
C VAL A 15 -1.91 -61.79 -0.65
N ASN A 16 -0.74 -62.17 -1.21
CA ASN A 16 0.22 -63.26 -0.93
C ASN A 16 -0.21 -64.74 -0.90
N SER A 17 0.43 -65.54 -1.79
CA SER A 17 1.53 -66.48 -1.44
C SER A 17 2.08 -67.23 -2.68
N CYS A 18 3.39 -67.50 -2.71
CA CYS A 18 4.15 -68.35 -3.67
C CYS A 18 3.57 -69.77 -3.87
N PRO A 19 3.92 -70.58 -4.93
CA PRO A 19 5.27 -70.79 -5.49
C PRO A 19 5.41 -71.03 -7.02
N ARG A 20 6.67 -71.12 -7.48
CA ARG A 20 7.21 -71.64 -8.77
C ARG A 20 6.58 -72.99 -9.20
N PRO A 21 6.55 -73.40 -10.51
CA PRO A 21 7.75 -73.66 -11.33
C PRO A 21 7.66 -73.44 -12.87
N SER A 22 8.83 -73.65 -13.47
CA SER A 22 9.35 -73.58 -14.84
C SER A 22 8.90 -74.66 -15.84
N THR A 23 8.93 -74.35 -17.16
CA THR A 23 9.47 -75.14 -18.32
C THR A 23 9.03 -74.47 -19.65
N PHE A 24 9.90 -73.99 -20.57
CA PHE A 24 10.77 -74.63 -21.59
C PHE A 24 10.15 -74.78 -23.01
N GLN A 25 10.73 -74.06 -24.01
CA GLN A 25 11.06 -74.43 -25.42
C GLN A 25 9.90 -74.75 -26.44
N CYS A 26 9.97 -74.62 -27.80
CA CYS A 26 11.02 -74.36 -28.82
C CYS A 26 10.45 -74.26 -30.28
N PHE A 27 11.25 -73.68 -31.21
CA PHE A 27 11.42 -73.84 -32.70
C PHE A 27 10.25 -73.67 -33.71
N ALA A 28 10.29 -72.73 -34.70
CA ALA A 28 10.91 -72.69 -36.06
C ALA A 28 10.10 -73.47 -37.17
N VAL A 29 10.07 -73.21 -38.50
CA VAL A 29 11.03 -72.79 -39.57
C VAL A 29 10.24 -72.38 -40.86
N ASN A 30 10.93 -71.75 -41.85
CA ASN A 30 10.84 -71.83 -43.35
C ASN A 30 10.46 -70.50 -44.07
N SER A 31 10.97 -70.07 -45.24
CA SER A 31 12.12 -70.37 -46.12
C SER A 31 12.20 -69.31 -47.25
N THR A 32 13.43 -68.90 -47.63
CA THR A 32 14.00 -68.52 -48.97
C THR A 32 13.30 -67.63 -50.02
N VAL A 33 14.04 -66.69 -50.66
CA VAL A 33 14.41 -66.64 -52.12
C VAL A 33 15.27 -65.38 -52.48
N GLU A 34 16.51 -65.65 -52.92
CA GLU A 34 17.41 -65.10 -53.99
C GLU A 34 17.60 -63.62 -54.45
N ILE A 35 18.91 -63.24 -54.49
CA ILE A 35 19.74 -62.63 -55.61
C ILE A 35 19.62 -61.09 -55.89
N ARG A 36 20.65 -60.22 -56.14
CA ARG A 36 22.04 -60.28 -56.67
C ARG A 36 22.85 -58.98 -56.34
N HIS A 37 24.18 -59.03 -56.56
CA HIS A 37 25.17 -57.94 -56.73
C HIS A 37 24.70 -56.80 -57.69
N SER A 38 25.22 -55.56 -57.77
CA SER A 38 26.61 -55.06 -57.86
C SER A 38 26.63 -53.51 -57.98
N LYS A 39 27.79 -52.92 -57.64
CA LYS A 39 28.39 -51.60 -57.97
C LYS A 39 27.84 -50.86 -59.22
N ILE A 40 27.78 -49.51 -59.18
CA ILE A 40 28.53 -48.54 -60.05
C ILE A 40 27.91 -47.11 -60.07
N TYR A 41 28.72 -46.15 -59.62
CA TYR A 41 28.98 -44.77 -60.10
C TYR A 41 27.93 -43.63 -60.09
N LEU A 42 28.39 -42.55 -59.42
CA LEU A 42 28.40 -41.13 -59.83
C LEU A 42 27.09 -40.46 -60.26
N ALA A 43 26.54 -39.65 -59.36
CA ALA A 43 26.52 -38.18 -59.42
C ALA A 43 25.44 -37.67 -58.44
N ASP A 44 25.77 -36.61 -57.70
CA ASP A 44 24.82 -35.75 -56.99
C ASP A 44 23.89 -36.38 -55.93
N MET A 45 24.40 -36.59 -54.71
CA MET A 45 23.60 -36.37 -53.49
C MET A 45 24.48 -36.33 -52.22
N HIS A 46 25.37 -35.33 -52.14
CA HIS A 46 25.95 -34.86 -50.88
C HIS A 46 25.61 -33.37 -50.69
N ALA A 47 24.31 -33.08 -50.63
CA ALA A 47 23.74 -31.85 -50.08
C ALA A 47 22.38 -32.12 -49.38
N ALA A 48 22.21 -33.35 -48.87
CA ALA A 48 20.99 -33.79 -48.18
C ALA A 48 21.30 -34.65 -46.93
N PHE A 49 22.47 -34.43 -46.32
CA PHE A 49 22.78 -34.87 -44.95
C PHE A 49 23.13 -33.70 -44.01
N ALA A 50 22.83 -32.47 -44.45
CA ALA A 50 22.88 -31.25 -43.65
C ALA A 50 21.52 -30.51 -43.63
N PHE A 51 20.43 -31.19 -44.01
CA PHE A 51 19.07 -30.64 -44.03
C PHE A 51 18.04 -31.54 -43.33
N SER A 52 18.52 -32.45 -42.46
CA SER A 52 17.69 -33.20 -41.50
C SER A 52 18.23 -33.11 -40.07
N LEU A 53 19.06 -32.09 -39.80
CA LEU A 53 19.58 -31.73 -38.48
C LEU A 53 19.33 -30.24 -38.14
N LEU A 54 18.42 -29.59 -38.88
CA LEU A 54 17.92 -28.24 -38.60
C LEU A 54 16.37 -28.16 -38.54
N LEU A 55 15.70 -29.32 -38.54
CA LEU A 55 14.23 -29.47 -38.40
C LEU A 55 13.87 -30.48 -37.30
N ALA A 56 14.80 -30.72 -36.37
CA ALA A 56 14.61 -31.48 -35.13
C ALA A 56 15.13 -30.71 -33.90
N ALA A 57 15.04 -29.37 -33.96
CA ALA A 57 15.31 -28.46 -32.85
C ALA A 57 14.18 -27.41 -32.66
N LEU A 58 13.01 -27.64 -33.27
CA LEU A 58 11.79 -26.87 -33.08
C LEU A 58 10.57 -27.81 -33.08
N ALA A 59 10.51 -28.68 -32.06
CA ALA A 59 9.37 -29.41 -31.50
C ALA A 59 9.95 -30.61 -30.71
N PRO A 60 10.10 -30.48 -29.38
CA PRO A 60 8.98 -30.31 -28.47
C PRO A 60 9.10 -28.99 -27.70
N PHE A 61 8.40 -27.96 -28.17
CA PHE A 61 7.90 -26.87 -27.33
C PHE A 61 6.47 -26.58 -27.80
N VAL A 62 5.66 -27.63 -27.74
CA VAL A 62 4.21 -27.54 -27.55
C VAL A 62 3.95 -28.36 -26.31
N GLN A 63 4.21 -27.75 -25.16
CA GLN A 63 3.72 -28.17 -23.86
C GLN A 63 3.91 -26.99 -22.90
N GLY A 64 2.77 -26.37 -22.58
CA GLY A 64 2.52 -25.39 -21.54
C GLY A 64 3.69 -24.57 -21.05
N GLN A 65 3.79 -23.32 -21.52
CA GLN A 65 4.04 -22.26 -20.55
C GLN A 65 2.80 -22.18 -19.66
N THR A 66 2.71 -23.07 -18.68
CA THR A 66 2.17 -22.69 -17.39
C THR A 66 3.01 -21.50 -16.96
N VAL A 67 2.45 -20.30 -17.14
CA VAL A 67 2.87 -19.14 -16.36
C VAL A 67 2.81 -19.62 -14.92
N THR A 68 3.98 -19.87 -14.32
CA THR A 68 4.06 -20.17 -12.90
C THR A 68 3.52 -18.95 -12.18
N PHE A 69 2.34 -19.11 -11.59
CA PHE A 69 1.66 -18.24 -10.63
C PHE A 69 2.56 -17.90 -9.44
N ARG A 70 3.59 -17.07 -9.65
CA ARG A 70 4.44 -16.56 -8.57
C ARG A 70 4.62 -15.05 -8.60
N SER A 71 4.03 -14.37 -9.58
CA SER A 71 4.15 -12.92 -9.74
C SER A 71 2.83 -12.16 -9.56
N LEU A 72 1.76 -12.85 -9.15
CA LEU A 72 0.51 -12.25 -8.64
C LEU A 72 0.33 -12.50 -7.12
N GLU A 73 1.30 -13.15 -6.47
CA GLU A 73 1.36 -13.29 -5.00
C GLU A 73 1.77 -12.00 -4.28
N GLU A 74 1.98 -10.90 -5.01
CA GLU A 74 2.55 -9.65 -4.47
C GLU A 74 1.62 -8.43 -4.62
N SER A 75 0.30 -8.64 -4.60
CA SER A 75 -0.67 -7.58 -4.24
C SER A 75 -1.74 -8.00 -3.22
N SER A 76 -1.76 -9.25 -2.79
CA SER A 76 -2.33 -9.67 -1.48
C SER A 76 -1.78 -11.06 -1.17
N SER A 77 -1.08 -11.22 -0.06
CA SER A 77 -0.73 -12.55 0.44
C SER A 77 -2.03 -13.26 0.87
N PRO A 78 -2.38 -14.45 0.36
CA PRO A 78 -3.55 -15.21 0.81
C PRO A 78 -3.25 -16.06 2.06
N SER A 79 -2.20 -15.73 2.83
CA SER A 79 -1.85 -16.48 4.04
C SER A 79 -2.66 -16.10 5.29
N SER A 80 -3.55 -15.10 5.21
CA SER A 80 -4.33 -14.60 6.36
C SER A 80 -5.85 -14.64 6.19
N TYR A 81 -6.41 -14.95 5.01
CA TYR A 81 -7.86 -15.00 4.84
C TYR A 81 -8.42 -16.27 5.49
N VAL A 82 -9.40 -16.10 6.37
CA VAL A 82 -10.09 -17.21 7.05
C VAL A 82 -11.58 -16.89 7.05
N PHE A 83 -12.40 -17.76 6.48
CA PHE A 83 -13.85 -17.61 6.47
C PHE A 83 -14.46 -17.89 7.86
N ASN A 84 -14.26 -16.97 8.80
CA ASN A 84 -14.75 -17.06 10.18
C ASN A 84 -15.79 -15.97 10.52
N GLY A 85 -16.12 -15.09 9.56
CA GLY A 85 -17.02 -13.95 9.77
C GLY A 85 -16.34 -12.67 10.27
N SER A 86 -15.01 -12.55 10.16
CA SER A 86 -14.29 -11.27 10.32
C SER A 86 -14.48 -10.31 9.15
N ASP A 87 -14.81 -10.85 7.98
CA ASP A 87 -15.16 -10.14 6.76
C ASP A 87 -16.38 -10.82 6.10
N SER A 88 -16.88 -10.22 5.03
CA SER A 88 -17.93 -10.80 4.18
C SER A 88 -17.45 -11.01 2.75
N ASP A 89 -16.16 -11.26 2.53
CA ASP A 89 -15.63 -11.57 1.18
C ASP A 89 -15.94 -13.02 0.80
N ILE A 90 -17.24 -13.32 0.67
CA ILE A 90 -17.74 -14.64 0.26
C ILE A 90 -17.16 -15.02 -1.11
N ALA A 91 -16.87 -14.04 -1.99
CA ALA A 91 -16.25 -14.28 -3.28
C ALA A 91 -14.81 -14.83 -3.13
N GLN A 92 -14.02 -14.32 -2.18
CA GLN A 92 -12.70 -14.83 -1.87
C GLN A 92 -12.74 -16.26 -1.31
N GLN A 93 -13.68 -16.57 -0.42
CA GLN A 93 -13.85 -17.95 0.03
C GLN A 93 -14.24 -18.88 -1.12
N LEU A 94 -15.18 -18.47 -1.98
CA LEU A 94 -15.58 -19.26 -3.16
C LEU A 94 -14.43 -19.46 -4.15
N TYR A 95 -13.56 -18.46 -4.33
CA TYR A 95 -12.33 -18.57 -5.09
C TYR A 95 -11.38 -19.62 -4.50
N ILE A 96 -11.15 -19.59 -3.19
CA ILE A 96 -10.29 -20.56 -2.49
C ILE A 96 -10.82 -21.99 -2.70
N ARG A 97 -12.15 -22.18 -2.57
CA ARG A 97 -12.78 -23.49 -2.79
C ARG A 97 -12.70 -23.94 -4.24
N HIS A 98 -12.92 -23.04 -5.20
CA HIS A 98 -12.73 -23.32 -6.63
C HIS A 98 -11.29 -23.76 -6.93
N LYS A 99 -10.29 -23.09 -6.33
CA LYS A 99 -8.87 -23.48 -6.45
C LYS A 99 -8.54 -24.81 -5.77
N ALA A 100 -9.27 -25.18 -4.72
CA ALA A 100 -9.19 -26.49 -4.10
C ALA A 100 -9.82 -27.61 -4.95
N GLY A 101 -10.48 -27.27 -6.06
CA GLY A 101 -11.11 -28.22 -6.99
C GLY A 101 -12.58 -28.50 -6.69
N ASP A 102 -13.19 -27.74 -5.78
CA ASP A 102 -14.63 -27.82 -5.56
C ASP A 102 -15.36 -27.24 -6.78
N THR A 103 -16.43 -27.89 -7.23
CA THR A 103 -17.22 -27.42 -8.37
C THR A 103 -18.50 -26.71 -7.93
N GLY A 104 -19.08 -27.17 -6.80
CA GLY A 104 -20.39 -26.77 -6.30
C GLY A 104 -21.53 -27.07 -7.29
N ASP A 105 -22.77 -26.99 -6.81
CA ASP A 105 -23.93 -27.06 -7.70
C ASP A 105 -24.12 -25.72 -8.43
N GLU A 106 -24.54 -25.80 -9.70
CA GLU A 106 -24.92 -24.67 -10.54
C GLU A 106 -26.08 -23.89 -9.90
N VAL A 107 -26.05 -22.55 -10.01
CA VAL A 107 -27.09 -21.71 -9.45
C VAL A 107 -28.24 -21.60 -10.45
N GLU A 108 -29.30 -22.37 -10.22
CA GLU A 108 -30.56 -22.16 -10.95
C GLU A 108 -31.16 -20.82 -10.50
N LEU A 109 -31.28 -19.84 -11.41
CA LEU A 109 -31.91 -18.53 -11.14
C LEU A 109 -33.17 -18.36 -11.97
N THR A 110 -34.16 -17.61 -11.46
CA THR A 110 -35.32 -17.20 -12.27
C THR A 110 -34.93 -16.32 -13.46
N SER A 111 -33.93 -15.48 -13.27
CA SER A 111 -33.32 -14.62 -14.29
C SER A 111 -31.97 -14.10 -13.80
N VAL A 112 -30.94 -14.07 -14.64
CA VAL A 112 -29.65 -13.46 -14.27
C VAL A 112 -29.81 -11.94 -14.19
N PRO A 113 -29.38 -11.26 -13.11
CA PRO A 113 -29.49 -9.81 -12.99
C PRO A 113 -28.75 -9.07 -14.10
N THR A 114 -29.33 -7.96 -14.60
CA THR A 114 -28.74 -7.16 -15.69
C THR A 114 -27.33 -6.70 -15.35
N ALA A 115 -27.09 -6.22 -14.14
CA ALA A 115 -25.76 -5.78 -13.68
C ALA A 115 -24.69 -6.88 -13.79
N VAL A 116 -25.05 -8.13 -13.50
CA VAL A 116 -24.17 -9.29 -13.66
C VAL A 116 -23.90 -9.58 -15.13
N THR A 117 -24.95 -9.59 -15.96
CA THR A 117 -24.79 -9.82 -17.40
C THR A 117 -23.96 -8.73 -18.09
N GLU A 118 -24.16 -7.46 -17.73
CA GLU A 118 -23.40 -6.33 -18.28
C GLU A 118 -21.91 -6.45 -17.91
N ARG A 119 -21.63 -6.73 -16.62
CA ARG A 119 -20.27 -6.95 -16.13
C ARG A 119 -19.56 -8.09 -16.86
N LEU A 120 -20.22 -9.25 -17.03
CA LEU A 120 -19.63 -10.40 -17.70
C LEU A 120 -19.49 -10.21 -19.22
N SER A 121 -20.45 -9.53 -19.84
CA SER A 121 -20.39 -9.23 -21.28
C SER A 121 -19.21 -8.35 -21.67
N ALA A 122 -18.76 -7.46 -20.78
CA ALA A 122 -17.60 -6.61 -20.98
C ALA A 122 -16.30 -7.41 -21.17
N ILE A 123 -16.25 -8.64 -20.64
CA ILE A 123 -15.11 -9.56 -20.72
C ILE A 123 -15.42 -10.81 -21.55
N ASN A 124 -16.51 -10.80 -22.33
CA ASN A 124 -16.93 -11.91 -23.19
C ASN A 124 -17.10 -13.25 -22.45
N VAL A 125 -17.66 -13.20 -21.24
CA VAL A 125 -18.00 -14.37 -20.44
C VAL A 125 -19.53 -14.50 -20.36
N ASP A 126 -20.04 -15.72 -20.50
CA ASP A 126 -21.47 -16.02 -20.27
C ASP A 126 -21.67 -16.55 -18.84
N PHE A 127 -22.72 -16.10 -18.16
CA PHE A 127 -22.99 -16.52 -16.77
C PHE A 127 -23.24 -18.03 -16.67
N ASN A 128 -23.96 -18.60 -17.65
CA ASN A 128 -24.32 -20.02 -17.65
C ASN A 128 -23.15 -20.94 -18.04
N SER A 129 -22.04 -20.39 -18.55
CA SER A 129 -20.83 -21.19 -18.81
C SER A 129 -19.90 -21.28 -17.60
N LEU A 130 -20.15 -20.47 -16.56
CA LEU A 130 -19.35 -20.46 -15.34
C LEU A 130 -19.69 -21.65 -14.43
N PRO A 131 -18.71 -22.24 -13.72
CA PRO A 131 -18.96 -23.21 -12.67
C PRO A 131 -19.86 -22.64 -11.56
N GLY A 132 -20.64 -23.49 -10.89
CA GLY A 132 -21.63 -23.04 -9.90
C GLY A 132 -21.06 -22.20 -8.74
N LEU A 133 -19.84 -22.50 -8.28
CA LEU A 133 -19.17 -21.64 -7.28
C LEU A 133 -18.82 -20.26 -7.81
N VAL A 134 -18.39 -20.19 -9.07
CA VAL A 134 -18.02 -18.93 -9.72
C VAL A 134 -19.27 -18.11 -9.99
N GLN A 135 -20.38 -18.73 -10.41
CA GLN A 135 -21.68 -18.08 -10.49
C GLN A 135 -22.08 -17.42 -9.17
N ARG A 136 -21.97 -18.13 -8.03
CA ARG A 136 -22.21 -17.57 -6.69
C ARG A 136 -21.27 -16.41 -6.36
N ALA A 137 -19.98 -16.55 -6.68
CA ALA A 137 -18.98 -15.52 -6.40
C ALA A 137 -19.29 -14.22 -7.15
N VAL A 138 -19.63 -14.32 -8.44
CA VAL A 138 -19.99 -13.17 -9.27
C VAL A 138 -21.29 -12.52 -8.80
N LEU A 139 -22.30 -13.31 -8.41
CA LEU A 139 -23.54 -12.77 -7.84
C LEU A 139 -23.25 -11.95 -6.58
N TRP A 140 -22.57 -12.53 -5.59
CA TRP A 140 -22.26 -11.85 -4.34
C TRP A 140 -21.44 -10.59 -4.54
N ASP A 141 -20.35 -10.69 -5.31
CA ASP A 141 -19.44 -9.57 -5.56
C ASP A 141 -20.14 -8.42 -6.32
N THR A 142 -21.12 -8.74 -7.18
CA THR A 142 -21.97 -7.75 -7.86
C THR A 142 -23.16 -7.28 -7.01
N GLY A 143 -23.25 -7.72 -5.74
CA GLY A 143 -24.25 -7.23 -4.79
C GLY A 143 -25.58 -7.99 -4.82
N PHE A 144 -25.60 -9.27 -5.17
CA PHE A 144 -26.82 -10.08 -5.18
C PHE A 144 -26.73 -11.26 -4.23
N ALA A 145 -27.85 -11.55 -3.57
CA ALA A 145 -28.08 -12.78 -2.81
C ALA A 145 -29.38 -13.45 -3.31
N ILE A 146 -29.62 -14.71 -2.91
CA ILE A 146 -30.66 -15.55 -3.53
C ILE A 146 -31.80 -15.80 -2.54
N ALA A 147 -32.97 -15.22 -2.82
CA ALA A 147 -34.19 -15.46 -2.07
C ALA A 147 -34.87 -16.79 -2.43
N PRO A 148 -35.82 -17.27 -1.61
CA PRO A 148 -36.56 -18.50 -1.87
C PRO A 148 -37.22 -18.49 -3.25
N GLY A 149 -37.21 -19.66 -3.91
CA GLY A 149 -37.66 -19.75 -5.30
C GLY A 149 -36.61 -19.29 -6.32
N ASN A 150 -35.34 -19.24 -5.92
CA ASN A 150 -34.20 -18.97 -6.81
C ASN A 150 -34.22 -17.55 -7.42
N VAL A 151 -34.73 -16.59 -6.64
CA VAL A 151 -34.88 -15.20 -7.07
C VAL A 151 -33.65 -14.41 -6.61
N PRO A 152 -32.83 -13.84 -7.52
CA PRO A 152 -31.75 -12.96 -7.11
C PRO A 152 -32.31 -11.60 -6.66
N VAL A 153 -31.84 -11.12 -5.51
CA VAL A 153 -32.29 -9.89 -4.87
C VAL A 153 -31.08 -9.00 -4.59
N GLN A 154 -31.21 -7.70 -4.86
CA GLN A 154 -30.13 -6.73 -4.70
C GLN A 154 -29.87 -6.45 -3.21
N VAL A 155 -28.58 -6.43 -2.88
CA VAL A 155 -28.01 -6.03 -1.59
C VAL A 155 -27.28 -4.70 -1.80
N TYR A 156 -27.55 -3.75 -0.91
CA TYR A 156 -26.97 -2.41 -0.90
C TYR A 156 -26.17 -2.21 0.39
N PRO A 157 -24.83 -2.20 0.34
CA PRO A 157 -24.01 -1.80 1.48
C PRO A 157 -24.31 -0.36 1.93
N MET A 158 -24.28 -0.11 3.24
CA MET A 158 -24.50 1.22 3.83
C MET A 158 -23.18 1.95 4.11
N HIS A 159 -23.21 3.29 4.13
CA HIS A 159 -22.13 4.15 4.64
C HIS A 159 -20.74 3.90 4.01
N ASN A 160 -20.66 3.84 2.67
CA ASN A 160 -19.43 3.56 1.91
C ASN A 160 -18.79 2.19 2.18
N ARG A 161 -19.54 1.23 2.72
CA ARG A 161 -19.12 -0.18 2.77
C ARG A 161 -19.20 -0.83 1.38
N THR A 162 -18.57 -1.98 1.27
CA THR A 162 -18.50 -2.83 0.08
C THR A 162 -18.93 -4.25 0.47
N MET A 163 -19.25 -5.12 -0.51
CA MET A 163 -19.77 -6.47 -0.25
C MET A 163 -18.84 -7.35 0.58
N ASP A 164 -17.53 -7.09 0.57
CA ASP A 164 -16.50 -7.73 1.39
C ASP A 164 -16.47 -7.24 2.85
N ASN A 165 -17.18 -6.16 3.20
CA ASN A 165 -17.18 -5.56 4.54
C ASN A 165 -18.59 -5.11 5.01
N ILE A 166 -19.59 -5.97 4.80
CA ILE A 166 -20.95 -5.81 5.35
C ILE A 166 -21.26 -6.79 6.49
N VAL A 167 -20.33 -7.67 6.87
CA VAL A 167 -20.48 -8.41 8.12
C VAL A 167 -20.54 -7.44 9.30
N ILE A 168 -21.33 -7.78 10.31
CA ILE A 168 -21.45 -6.97 11.51
C ILE A 168 -20.55 -7.61 12.56
N PRO A 169 -19.52 -6.90 13.05
CA PRO A 169 -18.63 -7.47 14.04
C PRO A 169 -19.36 -7.63 15.38
N LYS A 170 -18.92 -8.60 16.19
CA LYS A 170 -19.60 -8.97 17.44
C LYS A 170 -19.83 -7.77 18.37
N TRP A 171 -18.86 -6.86 18.42
CA TRP A 171 -18.93 -5.71 19.32
C TRP A 171 -20.07 -4.74 18.94
N GLU A 172 -20.41 -4.58 17.65
CA GLU A 172 -21.54 -3.74 17.21
C GLU A 172 -22.86 -4.37 17.62
N VAL A 173 -22.99 -5.68 17.41
CA VAL A 173 -24.17 -6.44 17.87
C VAL A 173 -24.27 -6.37 19.40
N SER A 174 -23.16 -6.45 20.12
CA SER A 174 -23.17 -6.33 21.59
C SER A 174 -23.48 -4.90 22.05
N GLY A 175 -23.10 -3.90 21.26
CA GLY A 175 -23.33 -2.48 21.55
C GLY A 175 -24.79 -2.07 21.49
N VAL A 176 -25.64 -2.87 20.83
CA VAL A 176 -27.10 -2.72 20.85
C VAL A 176 -27.79 -3.60 21.89
N ASP A 177 -27.07 -4.12 22.90
CA ASP A 177 -27.61 -4.96 23.99
C ASP A 177 -28.19 -6.32 23.52
N CYS A 178 -27.67 -6.87 22.43
CA CYS A 178 -27.91 -8.27 22.08
C CYS A 178 -27.11 -9.24 22.97
N THR A 179 -27.69 -10.39 23.31
CA THR A 179 -26.99 -11.49 23.99
C THR A 179 -26.55 -12.58 23.02
N PHE A 180 -25.56 -13.38 23.42
CA PHE A 180 -24.93 -14.38 22.56
C PHE A 180 -24.87 -15.77 23.21
N THR A 181 -25.00 -16.79 22.39
CA THR A 181 -24.59 -18.16 22.70
C THR A 181 -23.17 -18.39 22.18
N ASN A 182 -22.27 -18.81 23.06
CA ASN A 182 -20.90 -19.17 22.71
C ASN A 182 -20.86 -20.62 22.24
N CYS A 183 -20.43 -20.85 21.00
CA CYS A 183 -20.42 -22.17 20.38
C CYS A 183 -18.99 -22.60 20.06
N SER A 184 -18.52 -23.68 20.69
CA SER A 184 -17.18 -24.21 20.44
C SER A 184 -17.11 -24.89 19.07
N GLN A 185 -16.07 -24.55 18.30
CA GLN A 185 -15.83 -25.15 16.98
C GLN A 185 -14.70 -26.20 17.01
N PRO A 186 -14.58 -27.06 15.98
CA PRO A 186 -13.54 -28.10 15.91
C PRO A 186 -12.08 -27.59 15.89
N ASN A 187 -11.85 -26.32 15.58
CA ASN A 187 -10.53 -25.68 15.54
C ASN A 187 -10.17 -24.94 16.84
N ASP A 188 -10.89 -25.21 17.94
CA ASP A 188 -10.77 -24.53 19.24
C ASP A 188 -11.06 -23.01 19.20
N VAL A 189 -11.66 -22.50 18.10
CA VAL A 189 -12.19 -21.14 18.02
C VAL A 189 -13.64 -21.12 18.50
N THR A 190 -14.03 -20.04 19.17
CA THR A 190 -15.42 -19.85 19.62
C THR A 190 -16.19 -19.05 18.57
N ALA A 191 -17.24 -19.66 18.01
CA ALA A 191 -18.29 -18.98 17.25
C ALA A 191 -19.26 -18.29 18.21
N TYR A 192 -19.86 -17.20 17.77
CA TYR A 192 -20.91 -16.52 18.52
C TYR A 192 -22.19 -16.46 17.71
N TYR A 193 -23.29 -16.84 18.35
CA TYR A 193 -24.63 -16.80 17.77
C TYR A 193 -25.48 -15.81 18.56
N SER A 194 -26.27 -15.00 17.87
CA SER A 194 -27.30 -14.17 18.53
C SER A 194 -28.28 -15.07 19.31
N HIS A 195 -28.58 -14.68 20.55
CA HIS A 195 -29.47 -15.43 21.46
C HIS A 195 -30.66 -14.60 21.95
N THR A 196 -30.49 -13.31 22.21
CA THR A 196 -31.62 -12.42 22.55
C THR A 196 -31.36 -11.06 21.94
N CYS A 197 -32.20 -10.67 20.98
CA CYS A 197 -32.16 -9.40 20.24
C CYS A 197 -33.58 -9.07 19.81
N THR A 198 -34.00 -7.83 20.01
CA THR A 198 -35.22 -7.27 19.41
C THR A 198 -34.98 -6.93 17.95
N GLY A 199 -36.07 -6.80 17.18
CA GLY A 199 -35.96 -6.40 15.78
C GLY A 199 -35.32 -5.01 15.59
N TRP A 200 -35.59 -4.07 16.50
CA TRP A 200 -34.95 -2.75 16.49
C TRP A 200 -33.43 -2.83 16.67
N GLN A 201 -32.96 -3.63 17.62
CA GLN A 201 -31.52 -3.78 17.87
C GLN A 201 -30.83 -4.34 16.61
N MET A 202 -31.43 -5.36 16.00
CA MET A 202 -30.87 -5.99 14.81
C MET A 202 -30.86 -5.05 13.59
N LEU A 203 -31.95 -4.34 13.34
CA LEU A 203 -32.05 -3.38 12.22
C LEU A 203 -31.12 -2.18 12.40
N ASN A 204 -30.94 -1.71 13.64
CA ASN A 204 -30.10 -0.54 13.93
C ASN A 204 -28.60 -0.83 13.77
N THR A 205 -28.19 -2.09 13.87
CA THR A 205 -26.79 -2.50 13.66
C THR A 205 -26.50 -3.03 12.25
N SER A 206 -27.52 -3.13 11.37
CA SER A 206 -27.36 -3.65 10.00
C SER A 206 -26.46 -2.77 9.13
N HIS A 207 -25.55 -3.40 8.39
CA HIS A 207 -24.63 -2.74 7.45
C HIS A 207 -25.09 -2.74 5.99
N CYS A 208 -26.27 -3.28 5.74
CA CYS A 208 -26.81 -3.51 4.40
C CYS A 208 -28.32 -3.30 4.39
N VAL A 209 -28.82 -2.91 3.23
CA VAL A 209 -30.24 -2.85 2.90
C VAL A 209 -30.50 -3.82 1.74
N ILE A 210 -31.60 -4.56 1.78
CA ILE A 210 -31.95 -5.56 0.76
C ILE A 210 -33.32 -5.24 0.17
N ASP A 211 -33.43 -5.37 -1.15
CA ASP A 211 -34.70 -5.22 -1.87
C ASP A 211 -35.78 -6.16 -1.33
N VAL A 212 -37.04 -5.70 -1.37
CA VAL A 212 -38.16 -6.48 -0.84
C VAL A 212 -38.38 -7.73 -1.70
N PHE A 213 -38.46 -8.90 -1.05
CA PHE A 213 -38.77 -10.18 -1.67
C PHE A 213 -39.84 -10.94 -0.87
N GLU A 214 -40.41 -11.98 -1.48
CA GLU A 214 -41.40 -12.83 -0.82
C GLU A 214 -40.76 -14.10 -0.24
N ASP A 215 -41.01 -14.37 1.05
CA ASP A 215 -40.64 -15.62 1.70
C ASP A 215 -41.86 -16.21 2.41
N SER A 216 -42.55 -17.13 1.74
CA SER A 216 -43.72 -17.81 2.30
C SER A 216 -43.44 -18.59 3.60
N GLY A 217 -42.18 -18.89 3.90
CA GLY A 217 -41.75 -19.60 5.12
C GLY A 217 -41.28 -18.69 6.26
N ALA A 218 -41.26 -17.37 6.07
CA ALA A 218 -40.63 -16.40 6.98
C ALA A 218 -41.05 -16.56 8.45
N GLY A 219 -42.36 -16.57 8.72
CA GLY A 219 -42.88 -16.65 10.09
C GLY A 219 -42.66 -17.99 10.81
N THR A 220 -42.15 -19.01 10.11
CA THR A 220 -41.83 -20.33 10.67
C THR A 220 -40.35 -20.67 10.60
N TYR A 221 -39.55 -19.83 9.96
CA TYR A 221 -38.13 -20.04 9.83
C TYR A 221 -37.44 -19.54 11.09
N LEU A 222 -36.87 -20.46 11.88
CA LEU A 222 -36.26 -20.17 13.18
C LEU A 222 -34.74 -20.05 13.10
N GLY A 223 -34.17 -19.82 11.91
CA GLY A 223 -32.72 -19.69 11.75
C GLY A 223 -32.11 -18.59 12.62
N ASN A 224 -30.80 -18.59 12.78
CA ASN A 224 -30.12 -17.52 13.50
C ASN A 224 -30.24 -16.17 12.76
N MET A 225 -30.21 -15.06 13.50
CA MET A 225 -30.26 -13.72 12.88
C MET A 225 -28.86 -13.17 12.58
N TRP A 226 -27.89 -13.55 13.40
CA TRP A 226 -26.49 -13.16 13.31
C TRP A 226 -25.63 -14.28 13.89
N ALA A 227 -24.52 -14.59 13.20
CA ALA A 227 -23.43 -15.40 13.75
C ALA A 227 -22.10 -15.14 13.04
N ASN A 228 -21.01 -15.38 13.78
CA ASN A 228 -19.66 -15.52 13.24
C ASN A 228 -19.09 -16.89 13.62
N GLY A 229 -18.37 -17.52 12.70
CA GLY A 229 -17.88 -18.89 12.90
C GLY A 229 -17.93 -19.77 11.67
N GLY A 230 -17.85 -19.20 10.46
CA GLY A 230 -17.84 -19.95 9.21
C GLY A 230 -16.82 -21.10 9.17
N ASP A 231 -17.12 -22.10 8.36
CA ASP A 231 -16.22 -23.22 8.09
C ASP A 231 -15.23 -22.85 6.97
N PRO A 232 -13.91 -22.79 7.24
CA PRO A 232 -12.91 -22.43 6.24
C PRO A 232 -12.82 -23.46 5.09
N ASP A 233 -13.35 -24.67 5.28
CA ASP A 233 -13.31 -25.74 4.30
C ASP A 233 -14.62 -25.92 3.51
N VAL A 234 -15.59 -25.04 3.70
CA VAL A 234 -16.89 -25.11 3.01
C VAL A 234 -17.02 -24.03 1.94
N ALA A 235 -17.73 -24.38 0.87
CA ALA A 235 -18.24 -23.43 -0.11
C ALA A 235 -19.51 -22.75 0.44
N PRO A 236 -19.45 -21.45 0.80
CA PRO A 236 -20.60 -20.76 1.36
C PRO A 236 -21.72 -20.58 0.34
N LEU A 237 -22.95 -20.55 0.86
CA LEU A 237 -24.13 -20.10 0.14
C LEU A 237 -24.34 -18.59 0.32
N ILE A 238 -25.32 -18.04 -0.40
CA ILE A 238 -25.78 -16.66 -0.29
C ILE A 238 -27.31 -16.64 -0.21
N GLU A 239 -27.87 -17.49 0.65
CA GLU A 239 -29.31 -17.74 0.78
C GLU A 239 -29.96 -16.63 1.62
N LEU A 240 -30.97 -15.95 1.08
CA LEU A 240 -31.74 -14.95 1.82
C LEU A 240 -32.93 -15.58 2.50
N ARG A 241 -33.16 -15.17 3.75
CA ARG A 241 -34.34 -15.56 4.54
C ARG A 241 -34.93 -14.31 5.20
N ASP A 242 -36.26 -14.21 5.22
CA ASP A 242 -36.96 -13.21 6.01
C ASP A 242 -37.25 -13.79 7.39
N HIS A 243 -36.72 -13.13 8.42
CA HIS A 243 -37.06 -13.40 9.81
C HIS A 243 -38.14 -12.42 10.25
N THR A 244 -39.38 -12.90 10.29
CA THR A 244 -40.52 -12.11 10.72
C THR A 244 -41.12 -12.65 12.01
N TRP A 245 -41.17 -11.81 13.05
CA TRP A 245 -41.77 -12.16 14.34
C TRP A 245 -42.42 -10.95 15.00
N THR A 246 -43.26 -11.20 16.02
CA THR A 246 -43.98 -10.15 16.74
C THR A 246 -43.54 -10.10 18.19
N GLU A 247 -43.13 -8.92 18.66
CA GLU A 247 -42.72 -8.69 20.05
C GLU A 247 -43.62 -7.65 20.74
N PRO A 248 -43.84 -7.76 22.06
CA PRO A 248 -44.52 -6.74 22.83
C PRO A 248 -43.58 -5.55 23.10
N VAL A 249 -43.90 -4.38 22.55
CA VAL A 249 -43.16 -3.13 22.72
C VAL A 249 -44.12 -2.05 23.23
N PHE A 250 -43.86 -1.49 24.42
CA PHE A 250 -44.68 -0.42 25.05
C PHE A 250 -46.21 -0.67 25.05
N ASN A 251 -46.65 -1.87 25.46
CA ASN A 251 -48.07 -2.29 25.46
C ASN A 251 -48.73 -2.42 24.07
N ALA A 252 -47.95 -2.41 22.98
CA ALA A 252 -48.37 -2.76 21.63
C ALA A 252 -47.60 -3.97 21.11
N SER A 253 -48.20 -4.74 20.20
CA SER A 253 -47.49 -5.81 19.49
C SER A 253 -46.91 -5.23 18.21
N VAL A 254 -45.58 -5.24 18.08
CA VAL A 254 -44.86 -4.76 16.90
C VAL A 254 -44.30 -5.96 16.16
N THR A 255 -44.60 -6.07 14.87
CA THR A 255 -44.03 -7.08 13.99
C THR A 255 -42.76 -6.52 13.35
N PHE A 256 -41.66 -7.24 13.54
CA PHE A 256 -40.38 -6.95 12.91
C PHE A 256 -40.14 -7.92 11.77
N SER A 257 -39.40 -7.46 10.76
CA SER A 257 -38.94 -8.27 9.64
C SER A 257 -37.49 -7.87 9.35
N VAL A 258 -36.58 -8.83 9.53
CA VAL A 258 -35.14 -8.67 9.33
C VAL A 258 -34.71 -9.64 8.24
N TYR A 259 -34.04 -9.15 7.21
CA TYR A 259 -33.54 -10.00 6.15
C TYR A 259 -32.14 -10.48 6.51
N VAL A 260 -31.85 -11.75 6.32
CA VAL A 260 -30.56 -12.32 6.70
C VAL A 260 -29.98 -13.09 5.54
N VAL A 261 -28.72 -12.81 5.21
CA VAL A 261 -27.92 -13.64 4.30
C VAL A 261 -27.32 -14.79 5.11
N HIS A 262 -27.65 -16.02 4.72
CA HIS A 262 -27.15 -17.26 5.30
C HIS A 262 -26.11 -17.89 4.39
N THR A 263 -25.00 -18.33 4.98
CA THR A 263 -23.89 -18.96 4.25
C THR A 263 -23.94 -20.48 4.25
N VAL A 264 -24.97 -21.06 4.86
CA VAL A 264 -25.30 -22.49 4.77
C VAL A 264 -26.77 -22.67 4.40
N SER A 265 -27.13 -23.87 3.95
CA SER A 265 -28.51 -24.18 3.57
C SER A 265 -29.43 -24.15 4.78
N SER A 266 -30.68 -23.75 4.59
CA SER A 266 -31.73 -23.78 5.62
C SER A 266 -31.85 -25.10 6.42
N SER A 267 -31.45 -26.25 5.86
CA SER A 267 -31.47 -27.56 6.55
C SER A 267 -30.29 -27.83 7.49
N LYS A 268 -29.23 -27.03 7.37
CA LYS A 268 -28.01 -27.07 8.20
C LYS A 268 -27.95 -25.90 9.18
N GLU A 269 -28.78 -24.89 8.99
CA GLU A 269 -28.90 -23.76 9.91
C GLU A 269 -29.52 -24.22 11.22
N VAL A 270 -28.94 -23.76 12.33
CA VAL A 270 -29.47 -24.07 13.67
C VAL A 270 -30.54 -23.05 14.05
N ALA A 271 -31.40 -23.43 15.00
CA ALA A 271 -32.36 -22.47 15.50
C ALA A 271 -31.66 -21.33 16.24
N TRP A 272 -32.33 -20.18 16.31
CA TRP A 272 -31.86 -19.02 17.05
C TRP A 272 -31.47 -19.38 18.49
N GLY A 273 -30.29 -18.91 18.92
CA GLY A 273 -29.73 -19.19 20.24
C GLY A 273 -29.12 -20.58 20.43
N GLU A 274 -29.19 -21.47 19.43
CA GLU A 274 -28.62 -22.82 19.50
C GLU A 274 -27.22 -22.89 18.86
N CYS A 275 -26.43 -23.89 19.27
CA CYS A 275 -25.12 -24.16 18.68
C CYS A 275 -25.16 -25.32 17.70
N PRO A 276 -24.44 -25.25 16.57
CA PRO A 276 -24.27 -26.38 15.68
C PRO A 276 -23.36 -27.45 16.30
N SER A 277 -23.48 -28.68 15.82
CA SER A 277 -22.62 -29.80 16.24
C SER A 277 -21.21 -29.78 15.61
N GLY A 278 -20.86 -28.74 14.85
CA GLY A 278 -19.63 -28.62 14.07
C GLY A 278 -19.19 -27.17 13.90
N TYR A 279 -18.66 -26.81 12.73
CA TYR A 279 -18.41 -25.40 12.41
C TYR A 279 -19.71 -24.59 12.39
N GLY A 280 -19.56 -23.30 12.65
CA GLY A 280 -20.66 -22.34 12.58
C GLY A 280 -20.99 -21.89 11.17
N THR A 281 -21.79 -20.84 11.10
CA THR A 281 -22.16 -20.12 9.88
C THR A 281 -21.74 -18.67 10.01
N VAL A 282 -21.67 -17.96 8.89
CA VAL A 282 -21.71 -16.51 8.84
C VAL A 282 -23.13 -16.10 8.44
N SER A 283 -23.81 -15.35 9.31
CA SER A 283 -25.16 -14.85 9.05
C SER A 283 -25.18 -13.33 9.17
N ILE A 284 -25.59 -12.66 8.09
CA ILE A 284 -25.47 -11.20 7.94
C ILE A 284 -26.87 -10.58 7.91
N PRO A 285 -27.32 -9.90 8.98
CA PRO A 285 -28.63 -9.25 9.00
C PRO A 285 -28.58 -7.89 8.31
N CYS A 286 -29.55 -7.67 7.44
CA CYS A 286 -29.77 -6.47 6.66
C CYS A 286 -31.17 -5.92 6.90
N ALA A 287 -31.32 -4.61 6.71
CA ALA A 287 -32.60 -3.94 6.77
C ALA A 287 -33.36 -4.09 5.44
N ARG A 288 -34.69 -3.97 5.49
CA ARG A 288 -35.53 -4.02 4.30
C ARG A 288 -35.53 -2.68 3.57
N ARG A 289 -35.54 -2.72 2.25
CA ARG A 289 -35.54 -1.52 1.40
C ARG A 289 -36.74 -0.60 1.61
N ASP A 290 -37.91 -1.14 1.93
CA ASP A 290 -39.15 -0.38 2.12
C ASP A 290 -39.20 0.42 3.42
N LEU A 291 -38.24 0.23 4.32
CA LEU A 291 -38.08 1.05 5.53
C LEU A 291 -37.45 2.41 5.25
N PHE A 292 -36.93 2.63 4.03
CA PHE A 292 -36.15 3.82 3.68
C PHE A 292 -36.71 4.55 2.44
N SER A 293 -36.57 5.87 2.41
CA SER A 293 -36.89 6.67 1.21
C SER A 293 -35.83 6.49 0.12
N ASP A 294 -36.19 6.79 -1.13
CA ASP A 294 -35.23 6.79 -2.24
C ASP A 294 -34.09 7.79 -2.03
N GLU A 295 -34.39 8.93 -1.42
CA GLU A 295 -33.42 9.97 -1.05
C GLU A 295 -32.43 9.44 -0.01
N PHE A 296 -32.91 8.73 1.01
CA PHE A 296 -32.04 8.10 2.01
C PHE A 296 -31.12 7.08 1.35
N MET A 297 -31.68 6.22 0.49
CA MET A 297 -30.90 5.18 -0.17
C MET A 297 -29.83 5.75 -1.10
N ALA A 298 -30.16 6.80 -1.85
CA ALA A 298 -29.20 7.49 -2.71
C ALA A 298 -28.06 8.18 -1.91
N ALA A 299 -28.33 8.65 -0.70
CA ALA A 299 -27.34 9.33 0.13
C ALA A 299 -26.50 8.37 1.01
N ASN A 300 -27.08 7.24 1.43
CA ASN A 300 -26.54 6.41 2.49
C ASN A 300 -26.13 5.00 2.05
N THR A 301 -26.43 4.60 0.81
CA THR A 301 -26.07 3.26 0.30
C THR A 301 -25.29 3.32 -1.00
N THR A 302 -24.55 2.24 -1.29
CA THR A 302 -23.83 2.06 -2.54
C THR A 302 -24.46 0.92 -3.34
N VAL A 303 -24.50 1.06 -4.66
CA VAL A 303 -24.89 -0.04 -5.57
C VAL A 303 -23.62 -0.77 -5.97
N PRO A 304 -23.41 -2.05 -5.57
CA PRO A 304 -22.20 -2.78 -5.90
C PRO A 304 -22.09 -3.03 -7.42
N THR A 305 -20.90 -2.81 -7.97
CA THR A 305 -20.61 -3.08 -9.40
C THR A 305 -19.68 -4.28 -9.60
N GLY A 306 -19.23 -4.91 -8.52
CA GLY A 306 -18.17 -5.91 -8.55
C GLY A 306 -16.78 -5.36 -8.28
N SER A 307 -15.95 -6.16 -7.63
CA SER A 307 -14.54 -5.84 -7.36
C SER A 307 -13.66 -6.08 -8.59
N ALA A 308 -12.54 -5.36 -8.65
CA ALA A 308 -11.57 -5.49 -9.74
C ALA A 308 -10.92 -6.89 -9.76
N TRP A 309 -10.65 -7.47 -8.57
CA TRP A 309 -9.93 -8.74 -8.47
C TRP A 309 -10.78 -9.93 -8.97
N VAL A 310 -12.08 -9.96 -8.68
CA VAL A 310 -12.99 -10.99 -9.22
C VAL A 310 -13.07 -10.85 -10.73
N THR A 311 -13.12 -9.63 -11.26
CA THR A 311 -13.10 -9.40 -12.72
C THR A 311 -11.81 -9.94 -13.34
N THR A 312 -10.64 -9.67 -12.75
CA THR A 312 -9.37 -10.23 -13.21
C THR A 312 -9.34 -11.76 -13.14
N TRP A 313 -9.88 -12.36 -12.08
CA TRP A 313 -10.02 -13.82 -11.99
C TRP A 313 -10.87 -14.38 -13.14
N LEU A 314 -12.00 -13.76 -13.44
CA LEU A 314 -12.89 -14.17 -14.53
C LEU A 314 -12.22 -14.05 -15.90
N GLU A 315 -11.52 -12.95 -16.15
CA GLU A 315 -10.78 -12.73 -17.40
C GLU A 315 -9.69 -13.77 -17.62
N VAL A 316 -8.96 -14.12 -16.56
CA VAL A 316 -7.84 -15.06 -16.67
C VAL A 316 -8.29 -16.49 -16.88
N GLU A 317 -9.42 -16.90 -16.31
CA GLU A 317 -9.86 -18.31 -16.32
C GLU A 317 -11.00 -18.63 -17.27
N PHE A 318 -11.88 -17.68 -17.57
CA PHE A 318 -13.13 -17.95 -18.26
C PHE A 318 -13.37 -17.10 -19.50
N ALA A 319 -12.71 -15.95 -19.66
CA ALA A 319 -12.82 -15.19 -20.89
C ALA A 319 -12.26 -16.01 -22.06
N GLU A 320 -13.04 -16.15 -23.12
CA GLU A 320 -12.53 -16.75 -24.35
C GLU A 320 -11.39 -15.86 -24.87
N GLU A 321 -10.26 -16.47 -25.28
CA GLU A 321 -9.25 -15.77 -26.07
C GLU A 321 -9.96 -15.20 -27.29
N SER A 322 -10.25 -13.89 -27.26
CA SER A 322 -10.65 -13.21 -28.47
C SER A 322 -9.52 -13.51 -29.46
N SER A 323 -9.85 -14.19 -30.55
CA SER A 323 -8.94 -14.35 -31.69
C SER A 323 -8.78 -13.00 -32.38
N GLY A 324 -8.41 -11.97 -31.62
CA GLY A 324 -7.85 -10.73 -32.07
C GLY A 324 -6.42 -11.02 -32.47
N PHE A 325 -6.25 -11.64 -33.64
CA PHE A 325 -5.03 -11.43 -34.41
C PHE A 325 -4.90 -9.92 -34.58
N ASP A 326 -4.06 -9.33 -33.74
CA ASP A 326 -3.83 -7.90 -33.72
C ASP A 326 -3.35 -7.49 -35.11
N LYS A 327 -4.16 -6.71 -35.84
CA LYS A 327 -3.85 -6.29 -37.22
C LYS A 327 -2.52 -5.52 -37.30
N ILE A 328 -1.97 -5.14 -36.14
CA ILE A 328 -0.65 -4.55 -35.94
C ILE A 328 0.48 -5.55 -36.26
N LEU A 329 0.31 -6.86 -36.07
CA LEU A 329 1.32 -7.87 -36.43
C LEU A 329 1.41 -8.15 -37.94
N LEU A 330 0.41 -7.77 -38.73
CA LEU A 330 0.50 -7.78 -40.19
C LEU A 330 1.37 -6.65 -40.75
N VAL A 331 1.53 -5.54 -40.01
CA VAL A 331 2.34 -4.38 -40.44
C VAL A 331 3.81 -4.75 -40.65
N PRO A 332 4.51 -5.43 -39.72
CA PRO A 332 5.90 -5.86 -39.95
C PRO A 332 6.02 -6.98 -40.99
N ILE A 333 5.00 -7.84 -41.16
CA ILE A 333 5.00 -8.89 -42.19
C ILE A 333 4.80 -8.28 -43.58
N ILE A 334 3.90 -7.31 -43.73
CA ILE A 334 3.67 -6.57 -44.98
C ILE A 334 4.87 -5.67 -45.29
N LEU A 335 5.43 -4.96 -44.32
CA LEU A 335 6.67 -4.18 -44.50
C LEU A 335 7.85 -5.08 -44.87
N GLY A 336 7.99 -6.24 -44.21
CA GLY A 336 8.98 -7.25 -44.53
C GLY A 336 8.82 -7.79 -45.95
N ALA A 337 7.59 -8.12 -46.36
CA ALA A 337 7.27 -8.57 -47.71
C ALA A 337 7.54 -7.47 -48.77
N VAL A 338 7.22 -6.21 -48.47
CA VAL A 338 7.51 -5.07 -49.36
C VAL A 338 9.00 -4.83 -49.49
N VAL A 339 9.77 -4.97 -48.41
CA VAL A 339 11.25 -4.85 -48.44
C VAL A 339 11.88 -6.01 -49.23
N VAL A 340 11.39 -7.23 -49.05
CA VAL A 340 11.87 -8.42 -49.79
C VAL A 340 11.51 -8.32 -51.27
N LEU A 341 10.28 -7.96 -51.61
CA LEU A 341 9.86 -7.75 -53.01
C LEU A 341 10.60 -6.56 -53.65
N GLY A 342 10.85 -5.50 -52.88
CA GLY A 342 11.69 -4.37 -53.30
C GLY A 342 13.14 -4.78 -53.57
N ALA A 343 13.73 -5.61 -52.71
CA ALA A 343 15.08 -6.15 -52.88
C ALA A 343 15.18 -7.13 -54.07
N ILE A 344 14.16 -7.96 -54.30
CA ILE A 344 14.06 -8.85 -55.47
C ILE A 344 13.90 -8.01 -56.75
N GLY A 345 13.09 -6.96 -56.71
CA GLY A 345 12.92 -6.00 -57.82
C GLY A 345 14.21 -5.23 -58.15
N LEU A 346 14.93 -4.76 -57.13
CA LEU A 346 16.25 -4.13 -57.25
C LEU A 346 17.31 -5.10 -57.75
N GLY A 347 17.30 -6.35 -57.26
CA GLY A 347 18.17 -7.42 -57.73
C GLY A 347 17.92 -7.76 -59.21
N TRP A 348 16.65 -7.85 -59.61
CA TRP A 348 16.27 -8.07 -61.01
C TRP A 348 16.61 -6.87 -61.89
N PHE A 349 16.43 -5.64 -61.41
CA PHE A 349 16.82 -4.42 -62.11
C PHE A 349 18.34 -4.32 -62.29
N CYS A 350 19.12 -4.60 -61.24
CA CYS A 350 20.58 -4.65 -61.29
C CYS A 350 21.08 -5.79 -62.19
N TRP A 351 20.43 -6.95 -62.17
CA TRP A 351 20.78 -8.08 -63.05
C TRP A 351 20.45 -7.77 -64.51
N LYS A 352 19.28 -7.18 -64.81
CA LYS A 352 18.87 -6.76 -66.15
C LYS A 352 19.74 -5.62 -66.70
N ARG A 353 20.23 -4.73 -65.82
CA ARG A 353 21.19 -3.66 -66.18
C ARG A 353 22.61 -4.19 -66.41
N LYS A 354 23.02 -5.27 -65.71
CA LYS A 354 24.29 -6.00 -65.98
C LYS A 354 24.20 -6.89 -67.22
N ALA A 355 23.03 -7.47 -67.53
CA ALA A 355 22.80 -8.32 -68.69
C ALA A 355 22.63 -7.55 -70.02
N LYS A 356 22.40 -6.22 -69.97
CA LYS A 356 22.28 -5.37 -71.17
C LYS A 356 23.54 -4.56 -71.51
N ASN A 357 24.59 -4.62 -70.68
CA ASN A 357 25.85 -3.88 -70.87
C ASN A 357 27.05 -4.75 -71.30
N SER A 358 26.80 -5.98 -71.73
CA SER A 358 27.81 -6.82 -72.39
C SER A 358 27.35 -7.28 -73.77
N ALA A 359 27.02 -6.31 -74.61
CA ALA A 359 27.02 -6.47 -76.06
C ALA A 359 27.30 -5.11 -76.72
N GLN A 360 28.26 -5.12 -77.64
CA GLN A 360 28.58 -4.09 -78.63
C GLN A 360 29.57 -2.97 -78.27
N LYS A 361 30.83 -3.41 -78.26
CA LYS A 361 32.01 -2.74 -78.82
C LYS A 361 31.82 -2.50 -80.33
N SER A 362 31.92 -1.25 -80.82
CA SER A 362 32.64 -0.85 -82.06
C SER A 362 32.23 0.56 -82.58
N THR A 363 33.24 1.40 -82.85
CA THR A 363 33.34 2.45 -83.91
C THR A 363 32.31 3.60 -83.94
N SER A 364 32.56 4.83 -84.37
CA SER A 364 33.72 5.70 -84.67
C SER A 364 33.10 7.02 -85.18
N ALA A 365 33.66 8.17 -84.78
CA ALA A 365 33.67 9.46 -85.50
C ALA A 365 32.36 10.14 -86.01
N ALA A 366 32.24 11.42 -85.63
CA ALA A 366 32.09 12.61 -86.51
C ALA A 366 30.87 13.53 -86.25
N HIS A 367 31.22 14.81 -86.03
CA HIS A 367 30.60 16.08 -86.44
C HIS A 367 29.12 16.44 -86.14
N ASP A 368 29.01 17.50 -85.32
CA ASP A 368 28.41 18.84 -85.57
C ASP A 368 26.97 19.06 -86.10
N LEU A 369 26.48 20.21 -85.59
CA LEU A 369 25.34 21.09 -85.95
C LEU A 369 24.00 20.81 -85.24
N GLU A 370 23.59 21.67 -84.27
CA GLU A 370 22.88 22.97 -84.40
C GLU A 370 21.37 22.77 -84.71
N THR A 371 20.36 23.46 -84.14
CA THR A 371 20.23 24.62 -83.25
C THR A 371 18.82 24.55 -82.62
N ASP A 372 18.59 25.19 -81.46
CA ASP A 372 17.58 26.24 -81.22
C ASP A 372 16.40 25.74 -80.35
N GLN A 373 15.86 26.43 -79.35
CA GLN A 373 16.01 27.83 -78.92
C GLN A 373 15.30 28.08 -77.55
N TYR A 374 15.67 29.22 -76.94
CA TYR A 374 15.08 30.00 -75.82
C TYR A 374 15.34 29.53 -74.37
N VAL A 375 16.35 30.05 -73.62
CA VAL A 375 16.65 31.42 -73.07
C VAL A 375 15.72 31.73 -71.87
N ALA A 376 16.14 32.11 -70.65
CA ALA A 376 17.20 32.97 -70.09
C ALA A 376 17.24 32.71 -68.54
N LEU A 377 18.13 33.17 -67.66
CA LEU A 377 19.49 33.73 -67.62
C LEU A 377 19.83 33.89 -66.09
N ILE A 378 21.03 33.47 -65.68
CA ILE A 378 22.05 34.11 -64.80
C ILE A 378 21.69 34.69 -63.40
N THR A 379 22.58 34.33 -62.46
CA THR A 379 22.94 34.68 -61.06
C THR A 379 23.29 36.19 -60.79
N PRO A 380 24.01 36.66 -59.73
CA PRO A 380 24.27 36.27 -58.30
C PRO A 380 24.23 37.50 -57.29
N GLU A 381 24.84 37.30 -56.10
CA GLU A 381 25.54 38.23 -55.18
C GLU A 381 24.79 38.67 -53.90
N MET A 382 25.30 38.61 -52.65
CA MET A 382 26.60 38.81 -51.94
C MET A 382 26.29 39.88 -50.84
N ILE A 383 26.62 39.75 -49.55
CA ILE A 383 27.75 40.43 -48.86
C ILE A 383 27.49 40.51 -47.31
N LEU A 384 28.55 40.22 -46.53
CA LEU A 384 28.97 40.66 -45.14
C LEU A 384 28.05 40.42 -43.91
N GLY A 385 28.53 40.02 -42.72
CA GLY A 385 29.87 39.78 -42.17
C GLY A 385 29.82 39.87 -40.61
N PRO A 386 30.68 39.15 -39.84
CA PRO A 386 30.81 39.34 -38.39
C PRO A 386 32.22 39.79 -37.95
N THR A 387 32.30 40.70 -36.97
CA THR A 387 33.49 41.02 -36.13
C THR A 387 32.96 41.64 -34.83
N GLY A 388 33.53 41.54 -33.63
CA GLY A 388 34.74 40.98 -33.02
C GLY A 388 34.50 41.04 -31.48
N MET A 389 35.11 40.24 -30.60
CA MET A 389 36.50 40.14 -30.15
C MET A 389 36.56 40.44 -28.63
N THR A 390 37.33 39.62 -27.94
CA THR A 390 37.58 39.46 -26.50
C THR A 390 38.36 40.63 -25.86
N THR A 391 38.18 40.89 -24.55
CA THR A 391 39.23 41.32 -23.58
C THR A 391 38.67 41.10 -22.14
N GLN A 392 39.25 40.17 -21.38
CA GLN A 392 40.26 40.36 -20.31
C GLN A 392 39.82 41.24 -19.12
N GLY A 393 39.94 40.67 -17.93
CA GLY A 393 39.33 41.16 -16.70
C GLY A 393 40.16 42.13 -15.87
N SER A 394 39.55 42.53 -14.75
CA SER A 394 40.24 43.11 -13.61
C SER A 394 39.48 42.77 -12.32
N THR A 395 40.25 42.23 -11.39
CA THR A 395 39.99 41.93 -9.99
C THR A 395 39.43 43.10 -9.18
N LEU A 396 38.42 42.87 -8.34
CA LEU A 396 38.38 43.46 -7.00
C LEU A 396 37.66 42.53 -6.00
N SER A 397 38.36 42.31 -4.90
CA SER A 397 38.03 41.49 -3.74
C SER A 397 36.98 42.16 -2.85
N SER A 398 36.05 41.38 -2.30
CA SER A 398 35.77 41.43 -0.85
C SER A 398 35.05 40.16 -0.40
N HIS A 399 35.65 39.52 0.61
CA HIS A 399 35.14 38.39 1.39
C HIS A 399 33.64 38.46 1.70
N TYR A 400 32.94 37.37 1.42
CA TYR A 400 31.85 36.87 2.25
C TYR A 400 31.99 35.35 2.32
N GLU A 401 32.57 34.87 3.41
CA GLU A 401 32.50 33.44 3.78
C GLU A 401 31.11 33.18 4.35
N SER A 402 30.33 32.32 3.69
CA SER A 402 29.13 31.74 4.27
C SER A 402 29.51 30.50 5.08
N ALA A 403 29.22 30.56 6.38
CA ALA A 403 29.38 29.46 7.31
C ALA A 403 28.22 28.47 7.14
N GLY A 404 28.55 27.28 6.64
CA GLY A 404 27.67 26.11 6.63
C GLY A 404 28.54 24.86 6.55
N SER A 405 28.42 23.97 7.53
CA SER A 405 29.30 22.82 7.73
C SER A 405 29.46 21.97 6.46
N ASN A 406 30.70 21.85 5.95
CA ASN A 406 31.04 20.97 4.83
C ASN A 406 30.64 19.50 5.04
N LYS A 407 30.31 19.08 6.27
CA LYS A 407 29.85 17.71 6.60
C LYS A 407 28.50 17.36 5.99
N THR A 408 27.53 18.27 6.00
CA THR A 408 26.22 18.01 5.39
C THR A 408 26.36 17.85 3.88
N LEU A 409 27.21 18.68 3.27
CA LEU A 409 27.53 18.58 1.85
C LEU A 409 28.26 17.26 1.53
N THR A 410 29.20 16.80 2.37
CA THR A 410 29.90 15.52 2.13
C THR A 410 28.96 14.32 2.27
N ILE A 411 28.09 14.32 3.28
CA ILE A 411 27.08 13.26 3.49
C ILE A 411 26.11 13.18 2.30
N LEU A 412 25.70 14.34 1.76
CA LEU A 412 24.81 14.40 0.58
C LEU A 412 25.54 14.08 -0.73
N LEU A 413 26.83 14.40 -0.84
CA LEU A 413 27.64 14.15 -2.03
C LEU A 413 27.95 12.66 -2.23
N ASP A 414 28.13 11.91 -1.13
CA ASP A 414 28.43 10.47 -1.14
C ASP A 414 27.17 9.58 -1.11
N SER A 415 25.97 10.16 -1.08
CA SER A 415 24.72 9.40 -1.13
C SER A 415 24.51 8.78 -2.52
N GLU A 416 24.54 7.44 -2.57
CA GLU A 416 24.27 6.62 -3.75
C GLU A 416 22.85 6.87 -4.31
N HIS A 417 21.91 7.30 -3.46
CA HIS A 417 20.51 7.55 -3.82
C HIS A 417 20.29 8.85 -4.60
N LEU A 418 21.28 9.76 -4.58
CA LEU A 418 21.23 11.07 -5.26
C LEU A 418 22.15 11.13 -6.49
N GLN A 419 22.81 10.03 -6.86
CA GLN A 419 23.61 9.96 -8.09
C GLN A 419 22.68 9.85 -9.31
N GLY A 420 22.82 10.78 -10.26
CA GLY A 420 22.08 10.78 -11.53
C GLY A 420 20.70 11.46 -11.51
N LYS A 421 20.18 11.88 -10.34
CA LYS A 421 18.93 12.67 -10.22
C LYS A 421 19.16 14.17 -10.00
N ARG A 422 20.39 14.66 -10.17
CA ARG A 422 20.74 16.07 -9.94
C ARG A 422 20.36 16.91 -11.16
N ILE A 423 19.67 18.03 -10.92
CA ILE A 423 19.53 19.10 -11.90
C ILE A 423 20.93 19.74 -12.07
N PRO A 424 21.45 19.90 -13.30
CA PRO A 424 22.79 20.45 -13.50
C PRO A 424 22.90 21.86 -12.90
N TYR A 425 23.88 22.03 -12.02
CA TYR A 425 24.20 23.29 -11.37
C TYR A 425 25.11 24.11 -12.29
N ASP A 426 24.59 24.59 -13.42
CA ASP A 426 25.35 25.44 -14.32
C ASP A 426 24.71 26.83 -14.45
N THR A 427 25.45 27.81 -13.91
CA THR A 427 25.35 29.28 -14.11
C THR A 427 24.40 30.09 -13.20
N GLY A 428 24.76 30.21 -11.92
CA GLY A 428 25.02 31.54 -11.35
C GLY A 428 23.86 32.40 -10.79
N VAL A 429 22.65 31.90 -10.60
CA VAL A 429 21.59 32.54 -9.78
C VAL A 429 20.77 31.41 -9.14
N GLY A 430 20.47 31.47 -7.84
CA GLY A 430 19.77 30.40 -7.12
C GLY A 430 18.42 29.99 -7.74
N THR A 431 17.85 28.87 -7.31
CA THR A 431 16.61 28.29 -7.83
C THR A 431 15.42 29.27 -7.62
N PRO A 432 15.04 30.08 -8.63
CA PRO A 432 14.29 31.33 -8.37
C PRO A 432 12.83 31.08 -7.97
N TYR A 433 12.31 29.88 -8.19
CA TYR A 433 10.94 29.50 -7.81
C TYR A 433 10.75 29.29 -6.30
N TRP A 434 11.83 29.07 -5.56
CA TRP A 434 11.79 28.96 -4.09
C TRP A 434 12.11 30.30 -3.42
N THR A 435 12.48 31.32 -4.20
CA THR A 435 12.91 32.62 -3.69
C THR A 435 11.72 33.48 -3.30
N ALA A 436 11.79 34.08 -2.11
CA ALA A 436 10.75 34.96 -1.61
C ALA A 436 10.54 36.23 -2.47
N PRO A 437 9.31 36.77 -2.55
CA PRO A 437 8.97 37.93 -3.39
C PRO A 437 9.90 39.14 -3.16
N GLU A 438 10.18 39.47 -1.89
CA GLU A 438 11.04 40.58 -1.52
C GLU A 438 12.50 40.41 -1.98
N ILE A 439 12.97 39.16 -2.07
CA ILE A 439 14.33 38.86 -2.54
C ILE A 439 14.38 38.94 -4.07
N LEU A 440 13.32 38.53 -4.77
CA LEU A 440 13.17 38.76 -6.21
C LEU A 440 13.11 40.26 -6.56
N GLU A 441 12.57 41.09 -5.67
CA GLU A 441 12.58 42.56 -5.75
C GLU A 441 13.93 43.20 -5.41
N GLY A 442 14.92 42.42 -4.97
CA GLY A 442 16.24 42.93 -4.58
C GLY A 442 16.27 43.60 -3.20
N LYS A 443 15.28 43.34 -2.33
CA LYS A 443 15.30 43.79 -0.93
C LYS A 443 16.26 42.95 -0.10
N ARG A 444 16.51 43.40 1.13
CA ARG A 444 17.46 42.78 2.06
C ARG A 444 16.98 41.38 2.48
N TYR A 445 17.90 40.42 2.50
CA TYR A 445 17.67 39.08 3.04
C TYR A 445 17.42 39.09 4.54
N THR A 446 16.41 38.34 4.98
CA THR A 446 16.04 38.14 6.38
C THR A 446 15.64 36.68 6.60
N GLU A 447 15.53 36.23 7.84
CA GLU A 447 15.05 34.88 8.18
C GLU A 447 13.69 34.57 7.53
N GLN A 448 12.83 35.58 7.38
CA GLN A 448 11.51 35.44 6.75
C GLN A 448 11.59 34.99 5.28
N ALA A 449 12.72 35.24 4.60
CA ALA A 449 12.94 34.72 3.25
C ALA A 449 13.11 33.20 3.25
N ASP A 450 13.82 32.64 4.24
CA ASP A 450 13.94 31.20 4.44
C ASP A 450 12.59 30.57 4.79
N ILE A 451 11.77 31.25 5.59
CA ILE A 451 10.40 30.82 5.92
C ILE A 451 9.54 30.69 4.66
N TYR A 452 9.63 31.65 3.73
CA TYR A 452 8.92 31.55 2.46
C TYR A 452 9.40 30.36 1.64
N SER A 453 10.72 30.19 1.50
CA SER A 453 11.31 29.05 0.79
C SER A 453 10.88 27.72 1.41
N PHE A 454 10.76 27.65 2.73
CA PHE A 454 10.21 26.48 3.44
C PHE A 454 8.74 26.23 3.05
N GLY A 455 7.91 27.26 2.97
CA GLY A 455 6.54 27.14 2.45
C GLY A 455 6.47 26.58 1.03
N VAL A 456 7.37 27.00 0.14
CA VAL A 456 7.47 26.45 -1.23
C VAL A 456 7.87 24.96 -1.19
N VAL A 457 8.83 24.58 -0.34
CA VAL A 457 9.24 23.18 -0.15
C VAL A 457 8.07 22.33 0.36
N LEU A 458 7.24 22.84 1.27
CA LEU A 458 6.05 22.11 1.74
C LEU A 458 5.07 21.80 0.60
N THR A 459 4.87 22.72 -0.35
CA THR A 459 4.04 22.43 -1.54
C THR A 459 4.66 21.37 -2.46
N GLU A 460 5.98 21.37 -2.59
CA GLU A 460 6.71 20.39 -3.39
C GLU A 460 6.65 18.99 -2.76
N LEU A 461 6.77 18.90 -1.43
CA LEU A 461 6.64 17.64 -0.69
C LEU A 461 5.23 17.06 -0.80
N ASP A 462 4.20 17.89 -0.63
CA ASP A 462 2.80 17.48 -0.75
C ASP A 462 2.45 17.04 -2.18
N THR A 463 2.82 17.83 -3.19
CA THR A 463 2.43 17.54 -4.58
C THR A 463 3.38 16.58 -5.30
N SER A 464 4.58 16.36 -4.77
CA SER A 464 5.71 15.68 -5.43
C SER A 464 6.04 16.26 -6.81
N LYS A 465 5.78 17.56 -7.01
CA LYS A 465 5.99 18.29 -8.27
C LYS A 465 6.80 19.56 -8.04
N ILE A 466 7.47 20.01 -9.10
CA ILE A 466 8.19 21.28 -9.12
C ILE A 466 7.20 22.43 -8.83
N PRO A 467 7.58 23.46 -8.05
CA PRO A 467 6.72 24.61 -7.77
C PRO A 467 6.16 25.26 -9.04
N TYR A 468 4.89 25.70 -8.96
CA TYR A 468 4.14 26.32 -10.06
C TYR A 468 3.92 25.42 -11.28
N SER A 469 4.04 24.08 -11.14
CA SER A 469 3.82 23.13 -12.24
C SER A 469 2.39 23.17 -12.81
N ASP A 470 1.43 23.63 -12.02
CA ASP A 470 0.02 23.81 -12.33
C ASP A 470 -0.34 25.25 -12.77
N ALA A 471 0.61 26.18 -12.78
CA ALA A 471 0.37 27.56 -13.19
C ALA A 471 -0.02 27.63 -14.68
N ALA A 472 -1.06 28.40 -14.99
CA ALA A 472 -1.57 28.61 -16.34
C ALA A 472 -1.78 30.11 -16.62
N THR A 473 -1.55 30.52 -17.87
CA THR A 473 -1.90 31.86 -18.36
C THR A 473 -3.42 31.99 -18.56
N GLU A 474 -3.92 33.21 -18.72
CA GLU A 474 -5.34 33.49 -19.01
C GLU A 474 -5.90 32.75 -20.25
N HIS A 475 -5.01 32.25 -21.13
CA HIS A 475 -5.37 31.48 -22.32
C HIS A 475 -5.13 29.96 -22.15
N GLY A 476 -4.89 29.47 -20.94
CA GLY A 476 -4.69 28.04 -20.63
C GLY A 476 -3.32 27.49 -21.02
N GLY A 477 -2.34 28.34 -21.34
CA GLY A 477 -0.97 27.93 -21.68
C GLY A 477 -0.04 27.96 -20.47
N LYS A 478 1.14 27.31 -20.55
CA LYS A 478 2.15 27.40 -19.48
C LYS A 478 2.82 28.79 -19.46
N PRO A 479 2.88 29.48 -18.31
CA PRO A 479 3.55 30.76 -18.19
C PRO A 479 5.06 30.60 -18.35
N LYS A 480 5.72 31.63 -18.88
CA LYS A 480 7.20 31.64 -18.98
C LYS A 480 7.81 31.82 -17.59
N PRO A 481 9.04 31.32 -17.32
CA PRO A 481 9.71 31.46 -16.03
C PRO A 481 9.72 32.91 -15.49
N PHE A 482 10.01 33.89 -16.35
CA PHE A 482 9.99 35.31 -15.96
C PHE A 482 8.60 35.83 -15.58
N GLN A 483 7.53 35.32 -16.20
CA GLN A 483 6.15 35.69 -15.87
C GLN A 483 5.76 35.13 -14.50
N ILE A 484 6.14 33.88 -14.21
CA ILE A 484 5.94 33.26 -12.89
C ILE A 484 6.57 34.14 -11.81
N LEU A 485 7.83 34.54 -11.98
CA LEU A 485 8.52 35.39 -11.00
C LEU A 485 7.85 36.77 -10.85
N GLN A 486 7.41 37.40 -11.95
CA GLN A 486 6.68 38.66 -11.90
C GLN A 486 5.33 38.53 -11.17
N ASP A 487 4.59 37.45 -11.40
CA ASP A 487 3.30 37.23 -10.75
C ASP A 487 3.45 36.88 -9.26
N VAL A 488 4.55 36.20 -8.89
CA VAL A 488 4.93 35.96 -7.49
C VAL A 488 5.28 37.28 -6.79
N MET A 489 6.12 38.12 -7.40
CA MET A 489 6.44 39.47 -6.89
C MET A 489 5.18 40.34 -6.75
N ALA A 490 4.26 40.25 -7.70
CA ALA A 490 2.99 40.97 -7.68
C ALA A 490 1.93 40.35 -6.74
N GLY A 491 2.23 39.23 -6.08
CA GLY A 491 1.29 38.51 -5.21
C GLY A 491 0.10 37.86 -5.94
N LYS A 492 0.15 37.77 -7.27
CA LYS A 492 -0.88 37.19 -8.13
C LYS A 492 -0.78 35.66 -8.21
N LEU A 493 0.41 35.12 -7.97
CA LEU A 493 0.69 33.69 -8.04
C LEU A 493 1.39 33.24 -6.75
N ARG A 494 0.96 32.10 -6.22
CA ARG A 494 1.59 31.39 -5.10
C ARG A 494 1.58 29.90 -5.42
N PRO A 495 2.54 29.12 -4.88
CA PRO A 495 2.47 27.66 -4.96
C PRO A 495 1.18 27.15 -4.31
N THR A 496 0.65 26.07 -4.87
CA THR A 496 -0.62 25.48 -4.47
C THR A 496 -0.38 24.12 -3.82
N PHE A 497 -1.16 23.83 -2.78
CA PHE A 497 -1.23 22.50 -2.19
C PHE A 497 -2.24 21.64 -2.95
N SER A 498 -2.03 20.32 -2.91
CA SER A 498 -2.97 19.31 -3.35
C SER A 498 -4.27 19.36 -2.51
N LYS A 499 -5.33 18.73 -3.02
CA LYS A 499 -6.60 18.61 -2.27
C LYS A 499 -6.49 17.66 -1.08
N ASP A 500 -5.52 16.75 -1.12
CA ASP A 500 -5.33 15.70 -0.11
C ASP A 500 -4.29 16.09 0.96
N CYS A 501 -3.72 17.30 0.85
CA CYS A 501 -2.78 17.84 1.83
C CYS A 501 -3.44 17.91 3.22
N PRO A 502 -2.82 17.37 4.28
CA PRO A 502 -3.35 17.48 5.64
C PRO A 502 -3.66 18.94 6.01
N PRO A 503 -4.87 19.28 6.49
CA PRO A 503 -5.28 20.68 6.71
C PRO A 503 -4.31 21.50 7.57
N ARG A 504 -3.68 20.87 8.56
CA ARG A 504 -2.66 21.49 9.41
C ARG A 504 -1.41 21.89 8.61
N ILE A 505 -0.89 21.02 7.75
CA ILE A 505 0.28 21.30 6.92
C ILE A 505 -0.05 22.36 5.87
N GLN A 506 -1.24 22.29 5.28
CA GLN A 506 -1.72 23.31 4.35
C GLN A 506 -1.80 24.69 5.03
N LYS A 507 -2.35 24.78 6.25
CA LYS A 507 -2.40 26.04 7.02
C LYS A 507 -1.01 26.61 7.28
N ILE A 508 -0.09 25.79 7.80
CA ILE A 508 1.30 26.19 8.10
C ILE A 508 1.99 26.68 6.82
N GLY A 509 1.91 25.88 5.75
CA GLY A 509 2.54 26.22 4.48
C GLY A 509 1.97 27.47 3.83
N MET A 510 0.65 27.69 3.93
CA MET A 510 0.02 28.92 3.43
C MET A 510 0.45 30.17 4.23
N ALA A 511 0.66 30.03 5.55
CA ALA A 511 1.19 31.11 6.39
C ALA A 511 2.65 31.46 6.01
N CYS A 512 3.49 30.45 5.76
CA CYS A 512 4.85 30.65 5.23
C CYS A 512 4.87 31.40 3.89
N LEU A 513 3.88 31.18 3.03
CA LEU A 513 3.75 31.78 1.70
C LEU A 513 3.10 33.18 1.69
N ALA A 514 2.99 33.86 2.84
CA ALA A 514 2.49 35.22 2.90
C ALA A 514 3.36 36.19 2.07
N LEU A 515 2.71 37.13 1.37
CA LEU A 515 3.39 38.08 0.49
C LEU A 515 4.30 39.03 1.29
N SER A 516 3.79 39.56 2.40
CA SER A 516 4.58 40.38 3.33
C SER A 516 5.47 39.48 4.19
N PRO A 517 6.78 39.78 4.34
CA PRO A 517 7.66 39.04 5.25
C PRO A 517 7.22 39.08 6.72
N GLU A 518 6.60 40.19 7.14
CA GLU A 518 6.14 40.42 8.52
C GLU A 518 4.95 39.54 8.91
N ASP A 519 4.20 39.04 7.92
CA ASP A 519 3.01 38.20 8.14
C ASP A 519 3.35 36.70 8.21
N ARG A 520 4.64 36.34 8.02
CA ARG A 520 5.10 34.95 8.06
C ARG A 520 5.47 34.57 9.50
N PRO A 521 5.23 33.32 9.93
CA PRO A 521 5.66 32.86 11.24
C PRO A 521 7.19 32.85 11.34
N THR A 522 7.71 32.95 12.55
CA THR A 522 9.12 32.72 12.86
C THR A 522 9.46 31.23 12.80
N ALA A 523 10.74 30.87 12.67
CA ALA A 523 11.14 29.46 12.70
C ALA A 523 10.75 28.77 14.02
N GLN A 524 10.77 29.50 15.14
CA GLN A 524 10.37 28.98 16.45
C GLN A 524 8.87 28.68 16.51
N GLU A 525 8.03 29.59 16.00
CA GLU A 525 6.58 29.36 15.90
C GLU A 525 6.28 28.20 14.96
N LEU A 526 6.99 28.07 13.84
CA LEU A 526 6.86 26.92 12.95
C LEU A 526 7.22 25.59 13.62
N VAL A 527 8.29 25.56 14.41
CA VAL A 527 8.66 24.36 15.17
C VAL A 527 7.52 24.00 16.15
N GLN A 528 6.96 24.99 16.84
CA GLN A 528 5.82 24.76 17.72
C GLN A 528 4.59 24.27 16.94
N GLU A 529 4.23 24.92 15.84
CA GLU A 529 3.10 24.53 15.00
C GLU A 529 3.27 23.15 14.35
N LEU A 530 4.48 22.75 13.97
CA LEU A 530 4.82 21.44 13.42
C LEU A 530 4.92 20.35 14.50
N GLN A 531 5.27 20.71 15.74
CA GLN A 531 5.25 19.82 16.91
C GLN A 531 3.87 19.71 17.56
N GLY A 532 2.93 20.60 17.24
CA GLY A 532 1.54 20.57 17.73
C GLY A 532 1.24 21.55 18.87
N ASN A 533 2.20 22.44 19.15
CA ASN A 533 2.26 23.33 20.32
C ASN A 533 1.97 24.81 19.98
N GLY A 534 1.51 25.14 18.77
CA GLY A 534 1.25 26.52 18.35
C GLY A 534 0.02 27.15 19.05
N VAL A 535 0.24 28.28 19.72
CA VAL A 535 -0.74 29.30 20.16
C VAL A 535 -0.82 30.29 18.98
N GLU A 536 -1.94 30.65 18.34
CA GLU A 536 -3.24 31.12 18.82
C GLU A 536 -4.26 30.99 17.64
N GLY A 537 -5.51 30.58 17.90
CA GLY A 537 -6.62 30.71 16.93
C GLY A 537 -7.34 29.42 16.49
N SER A 538 -6.89 28.24 16.90
CA SER A 538 -7.75 27.04 16.97
C SER A 538 -7.45 26.38 18.31
N ALA A 539 -8.51 26.01 19.05
CA ALA A 539 -8.41 25.36 20.34
C ALA A 539 -7.79 23.96 20.18
N SER A 540 -6.46 23.89 20.04
CA SER A 540 -5.73 22.62 20.06
C SER A 540 -5.68 22.13 21.50
N ALA A 541 -6.48 21.11 21.79
CA ALA A 541 -6.37 20.32 23.01
C ALA A 541 -5.07 19.52 22.93
N THR A 542 -4.10 19.78 23.81
CA THR A 542 -2.88 18.96 23.94
C THR A 542 -3.01 18.05 25.15
N SER A 543 -2.53 16.82 25.02
CA SER A 543 -2.42 15.84 26.11
C SER A 543 -0.99 15.65 26.60
N ASP A 544 -0.09 16.60 26.31
CA ASP A 544 1.28 16.58 26.83
C ASP A 544 1.32 16.99 28.33
N ILE A 545 0.70 16.16 29.16
CA ILE A 545 0.64 16.35 30.61
C ILE A 545 2.05 16.26 31.22
N ALA A 546 2.94 15.45 30.65
CA ALA A 546 4.34 15.36 31.07
C ALA A 546 5.02 16.74 30.94
N ARG A 547 4.81 17.45 29.81
CA ARG A 547 5.32 18.80 29.62
C ARG A 547 4.76 19.79 30.63
N GLN A 548 3.46 19.74 30.90
CA GLN A 548 2.85 20.57 31.92
C GLN A 548 3.49 20.33 33.31
N LEU A 549 3.71 19.07 33.69
CA LEU A 549 4.38 18.71 34.96
C LEU A 549 5.82 19.21 35.00
N TYR A 550 6.54 19.16 33.88
CA TYR A 550 7.89 19.70 33.75
C TYR A 550 7.91 21.22 33.93
N ASP A 551 7.00 21.95 33.26
CA ASP A 551 6.93 23.40 33.37
C ASP A 551 6.60 23.83 34.82
N ARG A 552 5.74 23.08 35.52
CA ARG A 552 5.47 23.25 36.96
C ARG A 552 6.70 23.00 37.82
N PHE A 553 7.49 21.97 37.51
CA PHE A 553 8.76 21.70 38.20
C PHE A 553 9.76 22.84 38.00
N GLN A 554 9.89 23.37 36.78
CA GLN A 554 10.75 24.52 36.49
C GLN A 554 10.31 25.79 37.23
N ALA A 555 9.00 25.95 37.45
CA ALA A 555 8.44 27.03 38.26
C ALA A 555 8.64 26.83 39.78
N GLY A 556 9.33 25.77 40.22
CA GLY A 556 9.54 25.44 41.63
C GLY A 556 8.33 24.84 42.32
N GLY A 557 7.38 24.29 41.56
CA GLY A 557 6.23 23.57 42.10
C GLY A 557 6.66 22.25 42.73
N GLU A 558 6.13 21.95 43.91
CA GLU A 558 6.32 20.68 44.60
C GLU A 558 4.95 20.06 44.89
N VAL A 559 4.87 18.73 44.76
CA VAL A 559 3.71 17.93 45.18
C VAL A 559 4.19 16.66 45.85
N ASP A 560 3.37 16.14 46.77
CA ASP A 560 3.64 14.89 47.44
C ASP A 560 3.80 13.73 46.45
N GLN A 561 4.63 12.78 46.84
CA GLN A 561 4.81 11.52 46.11
C GLN A 561 3.48 10.77 46.01
N LEU A 562 3.28 10.11 44.88
CA LEU A 562 2.06 9.41 44.53
C LEU A 562 2.02 8.05 45.23
N VAL A 563 0.94 7.80 45.97
CA VAL A 563 0.75 6.55 46.73
C VAL A 563 -0.05 5.59 45.86
N LEU A 564 0.61 4.61 45.25
CA LEU A 564 -0.05 3.58 44.44
C LEU A 564 -0.26 2.29 45.23
N LYS A 565 -1.34 1.56 44.94
CA LYS A 565 -1.51 0.17 45.41
C LYS A 565 -0.38 -0.74 44.94
N ALA A 566 0.07 -0.54 43.70
CA ALA A 566 1.24 -1.18 43.12
C ALA A 566 1.80 -0.30 41.98
N VAL A 567 3.12 -0.17 41.90
CA VAL A 567 3.77 0.48 40.75
C VAL A 567 3.73 -0.47 39.56
N PRO A 568 3.29 -0.06 38.35
CA PRO A 568 3.26 -0.94 37.19
C PRO A 568 4.64 -1.47 36.79
N THR A 569 4.72 -2.74 36.37
CA THR A 569 5.98 -3.39 35.99
C THR A 569 6.69 -2.71 34.83
N ALA A 570 5.96 -2.14 33.87
CA ALA A 570 6.56 -1.37 32.77
C ALA A 570 7.24 -0.08 33.24
N VAL A 571 6.69 0.58 34.28
CA VAL A 571 7.32 1.76 34.90
C VAL A 571 8.55 1.33 35.71
N GLN A 572 8.45 0.24 36.47
CA GLN A 572 9.58 -0.32 37.20
C GLN A 572 10.74 -0.66 36.26
N ALA A 573 10.48 -1.40 35.18
CA ALA A 573 11.49 -1.79 34.19
C ALA A 573 12.16 -0.57 33.52
N ARG A 574 11.39 0.49 33.25
CA ARG A 574 11.92 1.75 32.71
C ARG A 574 12.90 2.42 33.68
N LEU A 575 12.56 2.45 34.97
CA LEU A 575 13.40 3.09 35.99
C LEU A 575 14.61 2.22 36.39
N GLU A 576 14.46 0.90 36.41
CA GLU A 576 15.55 -0.04 36.65
C GLU A 576 16.67 0.09 35.61
N ASN A 577 16.31 0.29 34.34
CA ASN A 577 17.28 0.59 33.27
C ASN A 577 18.07 1.89 33.53
N LEU A 578 17.55 2.78 34.38
CA LEU A 578 18.18 4.03 34.80
C LEU A 578 18.81 3.93 36.20
N SER A 579 18.79 2.76 36.83
CA SER A 579 19.25 2.53 38.22
C SER A 579 18.52 3.40 39.26
N LEU A 580 17.22 3.63 39.06
CA LEU A 580 16.34 4.39 39.96
C LEU A 580 15.13 3.52 40.36
N THR A 581 14.54 3.80 41.52
CA THR A 581 13.21 3.29 41.90
C THR A 581 12.14 4.37 41.75
N PHE A 582 10.86 3.99 41.88
CA PHE A 582 9.77 4.97 41.79
C PHE A 582 9.83 5.97 42.95
N GLU A 583 10.26 5.55 44.12
CA GLU A 583 10.42 6.35 45.35
C GLU A 583 11.58 7.34 45.27
N ASP A 584 12.57 7.10 44.39
CA ASP A 584 13.69 8.00 44.14
C ASP A 584 13.27 9.29 43.39
N LEU A 585 12.05 9.33 42.85
CA LEU A 585 11.51 10.42 42.05
C LEU A 585 10.63 11.38 42.86
N PRO A 586 10.76 12.71 42.68
CA PRO A 586 9.79 13.69 43.17
C PRO A 586 8.38 13.45 42.63
N GLY A 587 7.35 13.90 43.35
CA GLY A 587 5.95 13.62 43.02
C GLY A 587 5.51 14.09 41.63
N LEU A 588 6.09 15.17 41.08
CA LEU A 588 5.83 15.60 39.70
C LEU A 588 6.40 14.62 38.66
N MET A 589 7.62 14.11 38.89
CA MET A 589 8.27 13.15 38.00
C MET A 589 7.59 11.78 38.06
N GLN A 590 7.11 11.37 39.24
CA GLN A 590 6.31 10.15 39.38
C GLN A 590 5.06 10.19 38.50
N ARG A 591 4.34 11.31 38.48
CA ARG A 591 3.17 11.52 37.61
C ARG A 591 3.57 11.54 36.13
N ALA A 592 4.69 12.20 35.80
CA ALA A 592 5.16 12.31 34.42
C ALA A 592 5.61 10.96 33.85
N VAL A 593 6.38 10.16 34.61
CA VAL A 593 6.82 8.83 34.16
C VAL A 593 5.64 7.87 34.05
N LEU A 594 4.66 7.96 34.96
CA LEU A 594 3.45 7.15 34.90
C LEU A 594 2.64 7.48 33.64
N TRP A 595 2.41 8.77 33.37
CA TRP A 595 1.71 9.24 32.17
C TRP A 595 2.43 8.85 30.90
N ASP A 596 3.71 9.23 30.75
CA ASP A 596 4.50 9.00 29.54
C ASP A 596 4.65 7.50 29.21
N THR A 597 4.63 6.64 30.23
CA THR A 597 4.65 5.18 30.04
C THR A 597 3.28 4.61 29.64
N GLY A 598 2.18 5.37 29.79
CA GLY A 598 0.82 4.95 29.44
C GLY A 598 0.04 4.37 30.62
N PHE A 599 0.00 5.09 31.73
CA PHE A 599 -0.82 4.74 32.89
C PHE A 599 -1.53 5.97 33.47
N ALA A 600 -2.73 5.75 33.98
CA ALA A 600 -3.47 6.71 34.80
C ALA A 600 -3.93 6.04 36.10
N VAL A 601 -4.46 6.82 37.04
CA VAL A 601 -4.79 6.32 38.39
C VAL A 601 -6.29 6.41 38.63
N THR A 602 -6.88 5.39 39.24
CA THR A 602 -8.27 5.41 39.70
C THR A 602 -8.40 6.13 41.04
N SER A 603 -9.62 6.40 41.50
CA SER A 603 -9.88 7.00 42.82
C SER A 603 -9.33 6.16 43.98
N ASP A 604 -9.29 4.83 43.84
CA ASP A 604 -8.75 3.90 44.83
C ASP A 604 -7.23 3.65 44.68
N GLN A 605 -6.52 4.54 43.99
CA GLN A 605 -5.06 4.51 43.80
C GLN A 605 -4.54 3.27 43.05
N LEU A 606 -5.38 2.68 42.19
CA LEU A 606 -4.97 1.63 41.26
C LEU A 606 -4.42 2.27 39.99
N ALA A 607 -3.21 1.88 39.58
CA ALA A 607 -2.67 2.27 38.29
C ALA A 607 -3.25 1.39 37.19
N VAL A 608 -3.90 2.00 36.20
CA VAL A 608 -4.60 1.33 35.10
C VAL A 608 -3.87 1.60 33.79
N ARG A 609 -3.70 0.54 32.97
CA ARG A 609 -3.00 0.62 31.69
C ARG A 609 -3.80 1.42 30.66
N LEU A 610 -3.08 2.25 29.92
CA LEU A 610 -3.56 2.97 28.74
C LEU A 610 -2.81 2.49 27.50
N TRP A 611 -3.54 2.41 26.39
CA TRP A 611 -3.00 2.21 25.06
C TRP A 611 -3.40 3.36 24.15
N THR A 612 -2.61 3.56 23.10
CA THR A 612 -2.81 4.57 22.05
C THR A 612 -3.26 3.90 20.76
N LEU A 613 -3.97 4.65 19.91
CA LEU A 613 -4.25 4.21 18.54
C LEU A 613 -3.18 4.75 17.58
N ASP A 614 -2.85 3.99 16.53
CA ASP A 614 -1.98 4.41 15.43
C ASP A 614 -0.55 4.82 15.86
N ASN A 615 0.04 4.13 16.85
CA ASN A 615 1.41 4.36 17.31
C ASN A 615 1.67 5.79 17.83
N ARG A 616 0.66 6.43 18.42
CA ARG A 616 0.76 7.77 19.01
C ARG A 616 1.54 7.76 20.34
N THR A 617 1.97 8.94 20.74
CA THR A 617 2.46 9.19 22.11
C THR A 617 1.29 9.58 23.01
N MET A 618 1.51 9.57 24.32
CA MET A 618 0.53 10.09 25.29
C MET A 618 0.33 11.61 25.17
N ALA A 619 1.21 12.33 24.47
CA ALA A 619 1.05 13.75 24.19
C ALA A 619 -0.04 14.04 23.14
N ASP A 620 -0.41 13.04 22.31
CA ASP A 620 -1.22 13.22 21.10
C ASP A 620 -2.60 12.52 21.13
N ILE A 621 -3.12 12.21 22.33
CA ILE A 621 -4.41 11.53 22.51
C ILE A 621 -5.60 12.45 22.81
N ALA A 622 -5.36 13.73 23.09
CA ALA A 622 -6.42 14.72 23.23
C ALA A 622 -7.23 14.85 21.93
N VAL A 623 -8.54 15.03 22.08
CA VAL A 623 -9.48 15.20 20.98
C VAL A 623 -9.77 16.68 20.82
N SER A 624 -9.51 17.24 19.63
CA SER A 624 -9.78 18.65 19.33
C SER A 624 -11.28 18.91 19.16
N VAL A 625 -11.67 20.19 19.16
CA VAL A 625 -13.06 20.59 18.87
C VAL A 625 -13.48 20.10 17.49
N ASP A 626 -12.64 20.30 16.47
CA ASP A 626 -12.95 19.90 15.10
C ASP A 626 -13.15 18.39 14.97
N GLU A 627 -12.31 17.58 15.64
CA GLU A 627 -12.44 16.12 15.66
C GLU A 627 -13.71 15.67 16.38
N PHE A 628 -14.01 16.31 17.51
CA PHE A 628 -15.19 16.04 18.32
C PHE A 628 -16.49 16.40 17.57
N GLU A 629 -16.52 17.53 16.88
CA GLU A 629 -17.65 17.94 16.04
C GLU A 629 -17.79 17.08 14.78
N SER A 630 -16.67 16.69 14.17
CA SER A 630 -16.64 15.76 13.02
C SER A 630 -17.20 14.38 13.38
N ALA A 631 -17.11 13.97 14.65
CA ALA A 631 -17.77 12.77 15.16
C ALA A 631 -19.29 12.93 15.34
N GLY A 632 -19.88 14.07 14.95
CA GLY A 632 -21.33 14.31 15.05
C GLY A 632 -21.78 14.78 16.43
N CYS A 633 -20.87 15.34 17.22
CA CYS A 633 -21.13 15.88 18.55
C CYS A 633 -21.09 17.42 18.58
N LYS A 634 -21.63 18.01 19.65
CA LYS A 634 -21.68 19.45 19.89
C LYS A 634 -21.03 19.78 21.22
N SER A 635 -20.25 20.85 21.29
CA SER A 635 -19.68 21.37 22.52
C SER A 635 -20.49 22.52 23.11
N VAL A 636 -20.24 22.80 24.39
CA VAL A 636 -20.60 24.05 25.06
C VAL A 636 -19.33 24.78 25.47
N SER A 637 -19.30 26.09 25.20
CA SER A 637 -18.16 26.94 25.57
C SER A 637 -18.35 27.48 26.98
N CYS A 638 -17.43 27.12 27.88
CA CYS A 638 -17.45 27.52 29.28
C CYS A 638 -16.27 28.42 29.60
N THR A 639 -16.47 29.47 30.41
CA THR A 639 -15.38 30.36 30.86
C THR A 639 -14.87 29.91 32.21
N ALA A 640 -13.61 29.50 32.28
CA ALA A 640 -12.93 29.17 33.53
C ALA A 640 -12.60 30.43 34.35
N SER A 641 -12.29 30.25 35.63
CA SER A 641 -12.01 31.34 36.59
C SER A 641 -10.77 32.17 36.24
N ASN A 642 -9.86 31.60 35.45
CA ASN A 642 -8.70 32.30 34.90
C ASN A 642 -9.02 33.12 33.62
N GLY A 643 -10.27 33.13 33.17
CA GLY A 643 -10.73 33.83 31.97
C GLY A 643 -10.58 33.04 30.67
N GLU A 644 -10.04 31.82 30.71
CA GLU A 644 -9.89 30.98 29.52
C GLU A 644 -11.21 30.33 29.09
N SER A 645 -11.41 30.19 27.78
CA SER A 645 -12.54 29.45 27.22
C SER A 645 -12.19 27.96 27.13
N VAL A 646 -13.07 27.12 27.65
CA VAL A 646 -12.96 25.66 27.64
C VAL A 646 -14.20 25.09 26.97
N GLU A 647 -13.99 24.41 25.85
CA GLU A 647 -15.06 23.63 25.20
C GLU A 647 -15.25 22.32 25.97
N MET A 648 -16.52 22.01 26.26
CA MET A 648 -16.93 20.81 27.00
C MET A 648 -18.03 20.05 26.28
N TYR A 649 -18.20 18.77 26.64
CA TYR A 649 -19.26 17.92 26.12
C TYR A 649 -20.66 18.54 26.32
N SER A 650 -21.43 18.67 25.24
CA SER A 650 -22.86 18.97 25.31
C SER A 650 -23.70 17.76 24.91
N THR A 651 -23.72 17.39 23.63
CA THR A 651 -24.57 16.30 23.12
C THR A 651 -23.97 15.68 21.86
N CYS A 652 -24.40 14.47 21.51
CA CYS A 652 -24.09 13.85 20.22
C CYS A 652 -25.38 13.41 19.53
N SER A 653 -25.42 13.53 18.20
CA SER A 653 -26.62 13.26 17.40
C SER A 653 -27.15 11.83 17.53
N GLN A 654 -26.27 10.85 17.70
CA GLN A 654 -26.59 9.42 17.82
C GLN A 654 -26.27 8.86 19.21
N GLY A 655 -26.14 9.74 20.21
CA GLY A 655 -25.88 9.36 21.59
C GLY A 655 -24.40 9.38 22.00
N PRO A 656 -24.13 9.12 23.28
CA PRO A 656 -22.85 9.43 23.94
C PRO A 656 -21.64 8.67 23.38
N LEU A 657 -21.83 7.47 22.84
CA LEU A 657 -20.73 6.67 22.28
C LEU A 657 -20.22 7.22 20.94
N GLN A 658 -20.96 8.12 20.28
CA GLN A 658 -20.58 8.66 18.97
C GLN A 658 -19.23 9.39 19.02
N MET A 659 -18.92 10.08 20.13
CA MET A 659 -17.63 10.75 20.33
C MET A 659 -16.44 9.79 20.35
N LEU A 660 -16.67 8.50 20.63
CA LEU A 660 -15.60 7.52 20.66
C LEU A 660 -14.97 7.34 19.28
N ALA A 661 -15.68 7.65 18.19
CA ALA A 661 -15.13 7.68 16.84
C ALA A 661 -13.94 8.65 16.69
N ALA A 662 -13.86 9.70 17.52
CA ALA A 662 -12.74 10.62 17.56
C ALA A 662 -11.69 10.28 18.65
N SER A 663 -11.95 9.28 19.49
CA SER A 663 -11.05 8.89 20.58
C SER A 663 -9.78 8.23 20.06
N LYS A 664 -8.66 8.51 20.73
CA LYS A 664 -7.31 8.10 20.32
C LYS A 664 -6.63 7.15 21.31
N CYS A 665 -7.36 6.71 22.32
CA CYS A 665 -6.86 5.90 23.43
C CYS A 665 -7.82 4.78 23.83
N VAL A 666 -7.26 3.76 24.47
CA VAL A 666 -7.98 2.62 25.06
C VAL A 666 -7.52 2.44 26.50
N VAL A 667 -8.46 2.17 27.40
CA VAL A 667 -8.28 1.99 28.83
C VAL A 667 -8.49 0.53 29.20
N GLU A 668 -7.62 -0.02 30.03
CA GLU A 668 -7.82 -1.33 30.65
C GLU A 668 -9.03 -1.28 31.58
N MET A 669 -9.96 -2.23 31.40
CA MET A 669 -11.14 -2.32 32.26
C MET A 669 -10.73 -2.49 33.73
N PHE A 670 -11.34 -1.70 34.59
CA PHE A 670 -11.28 -1.83 36.05
C PHE A 670 -12.69 -1.89 36.62
N GLU A 671 -12.84 -2.55 37.77
CA GLU A 671 -14.06 -2.49 38.55
C GLU A 671 -14.07 -1.19 39.36
N SER A 672 -15.13 -0.41 39.20
CA SER A 672 -15.43 0.74 40.06
C SER A 672 -16.83 0.56 40.64
N ASP A 673 -16.95 0.78 41.95
CA ASP A 673 -18.24 0.75 42.64
C ASP A 673 -19.11 1.98 42.30
N GLU A 674 -18.54 2.99 41.63
CA GLU A 674 -19.19 4.25 41.32
C GLU A 674 -19.25 4.48 39.81
N SER A 675 -20.47 4.62 39.27
CA SER A 675 -20.70 5.28 37.98
C SER A 675 -20.76 6.78 38.24
N SER A 676 -19.78 7.53 37.76
CA SER A 676 -19.80 8.99 37.89
C SER A 676 -20.66 9.63 36.80
N ASN A 677 -21.42 10.69 37.10
CA ASN A 677 -22.04 11.57 36.10
C ASN A 677 -21.02 12.57 35.49
N ALA A 678 -19.75 12.16 35.39
CA ALA A 678 -18.67 13.03 34.96
C ALA A 678 -18.79 13.42 33.49
N THR A 679 -18.32 14.62 33.15
CA THR A 679 -18.14 15.03 31.74
C THR A 679 -17.24 14.02 31.02
N MET A 680 -17.54 13.75 29.75
CA MET A 680 -16.84 12.72 28.98
C MET A 680 -15.79 13.31 28.03
N TRP A 681 -15.83 14.63 27.77
CA TRP A 681 -14.85 15.32 26.92
C TRP A 681 -14.76 16.81 27.27
N SER A 682 -13.54 17.36 27.20
CA SER A 682 -13.26 18.81 27.22
C SER A 682 -11.83 19.11 26.79
N THR A 683 -11.59 20.34 26.33
CA THR A 683 -10.37 20.69 25.56
C THR A 683 -9.15 21.11 26.38
N ARG A 684 -9.31 21.62 27.60
CA ARG A 684 -8.18 22.20 28.34
C ARG A 684 -8.43 22.32 29.84
N GLY A 685 -7.36 22.16 30.63
CA GLY A 685 -7.31 22.50 32.05
C GLY A 685 -6.31 23.61 32.36
N ASN A 686 -6.31 24.10 33.60
CA ASN A 686 -5.43 25.19 34.01
C ASN A 686 -3.95 24.78 33.96
N SER A 687 -3.19 25.37 33.03
CA SER A 687 -1.75 25.16 32.86
C SER A 687 -0.93 25.47 34.13
N SER A 688 -1.45 26.34 35.00
CA SER A 688 -0.79 26.75 36.26
C SER A 688 -1.07 25.81 37.44
N THR A 689 -1.97 24.84 37.29
CA THR A 689 -2.26 23.83 38.32
C THR A 689 -1.47 22.55 38.06
N THR A 690 -1.24 21.76 39.11
CA THR A 690 -0.69 20.42 38.94
C THR A 690 -1.82 19.48 38.50
N PRO A 691 -1.75 18.89 37.30
CA PRO A 691 -2.80 18.01 36.81
C PRO A 691 -2.87 16.73 37.66
N ASP A 692 -4.08 16.34 38.02
CA ASP A 692 -4.36 15.06 38.68
C ASP A 692 -4.89 14.06 37.66
N ILE A 693 -4.03 13.15 37.20
CA ILE A 693 -4.29 12.26 36.06
C ILE A 693 -5.13 11.07 36.51
N ARG A 694 -6.45 11.21 36.41
CA ARG A 694 -7.39 10.18 36.86
C ARG A 694 -8.15 9.54 35.74
N VAL A 695 -8.32 8.22 35.83
CA VAL A 695 -9.21 7.48 34.95
C VAL A 695 -10.57 7.32 35.61
N VAL A 696 -11.62 7.67 34.87
CA VAL A 696 -12.99 7.68 35.36
C VAL A 696 -13.87 6.89 34.40
N LYS A 697 -14.72 6.04 34.98
CA LYS A 697 -15.72 5.25 34.27
C LYS A 697 -17.08 5.93 34.40
N THR A 698 -17.57 6.47 33.29
CA THR A 698 -18.91 7.05 33.20
C THR A 698 -19.84 6.00 32.61
N ALA A 699 -20.89 5.64 33.34
CA ALA A 699 -21.93 4.75 32.87
C ALA A 699 -23.29 5.42 33.01
N GLY A 700 -24.13 5.27 32.00
CA GLY A 700 -25.46 5.88 31.97
C GLY A 700 -26.41 5.14 31.05
N ALA A 701 -27.61 5.68 30.91
CA ALA A 701 -28.59 5.25 29.92
C ALA A 701 -29.02 6.45 29.08
N THR A 702 -29.18 6.25 27.78
CA THR A 702 -29.77 7.26 26.89
C THR A 702 -31.30 7.33 27.09
N GLU A 703 -31.98 8.30 26.46
CA GLU A 703 -33.44 8.40 26.50
C GLU A 703 -34.16 7.14 26.00
N CYS A 704 -33.50 6.31 25.15
CA CYS A 704 -34.01 5.00 24.73
C CYS A 704 -33.87 3.88 25.78
N GLY A 705 -33.25 4.15 26.93
CA GLY A 705 -32.91 3.14 27.94
C GLY A 705 -31.64 2.35 27.63
N CYS A 706 -30.95 2.68 26.54
CA CYS A 706 -29.76 2.00 26.06
C CYS A 706 -28.57 2.33 26.97
N LYS A 707 -27.93 1.31 27.57
CA LYS A 707 -26.83 1.54 28.52
C LYS A 707 -25.53 1.82 27.76
N TYR A 708 -24.73 2.73 28.27
CA TYR A 708 -23.40 3.02 27.72
C TYR A 708 -22.36 3.07 28.84
N THR A 709 -21.12 2.79 28.48
CA THR A 709 -19.95 2.97 29.34
C THR A 709 -18.86 3.65 28.54
N VAL A 710 -18.38 4.79 29.04
CA VAL A 710 -17.27 5.55 28.48
C VAL A 710 -16.20 5.69 29.54
N TYR A 711 -14.95 5.46 29.16
CA TYR A 711 -13.81 5.75 30.01
C TYR A 711 -13.25 7.12 29.62
N SER A 712 -12.85 7.91 30.60
CA SER A 712 -12.24 9.21 30.36
C SER A 712 -11.05 9.44 31.28
N ILE A 713 -10.03 10.09 30.74
CA ILE A 713 -8.89 10.57 31.51
C ILE A 713 -9.16 12.04 31.85
N GLN A 714 -9.06 12.38 33.12
CA GLN A 714 -9.39 13.70 33.64
C GLN A 714 -8.17 14.27 34.35
N THR A 715 -8.05 15.60 34.37
CA THR A 715 -6.89 16.32 34.95
C THR A 715 -7.23 17.20 36.15
N ALA A 716 -8.53 17.32 36.49
CA ALA A 716 -9.02 18.09 37.62
C ALA A 716 -9.72 17.22 38.68
N ASN A 717 -10.00 17.84 39.83
CA ASN A 717 -10.65 17.14 40.93
C ASN A 717 -12.13 16.82 40.67
N SER A 718 -12.67 15.74 41.25
CA SER A 718 -14.06 15.28 41.06
C SER A 718 -15.08 16.29 41.56
N ASP A 719 -14.70 17.08 42.57
CA ASP A 719 -15.57 18.08 43.21
C ASP A 719 -15.81 19.32 42.33
N GLU A 720 -15.10 19.44 41.19
CA GLU A 720 -15.14 20.58 40.29
C GLU A 720 -15.90 20.29 38.98
N GLN A 721 -16.70 19.22 38.93
CA GLN A 721 -17.38 18.77 37.71
C GLN A 721 -18.84 19.20 37.62
N PRO A 722 -19.38 19.40 36.40
CA PRO A 722 -20.77 19.79 36.22
C PRO A 722 -21.70 18.64 36.63
N THR A 723 -22.79 18.97 37.31
CA THR A 723 -23.78 18.01 37.80
C THR A 723 -24.71 17.48 36.70
N ALA A 724 -24.75 18.15 35.55
CA ALA A 724 -25.57 17.78 34.41
C ALA A 724 -24.84 18.00 33.07
N THR A 725 -25.20 17.19 32.10
CA THR A 725 -24.68 17.23 30.73
C THR A 725 -24.96 18.56 30.04
N GLY A 726 -23.94 19.16 29.42
CA GLY A 726 -24.08 20.42 28.69
C GLY A 726 -24.18 21.69 29.54
N GLU A 727 -23.95 21.58 30.85
CA GLU A 727 -23.84 22.72 31.75
C GLU A 727 -22.38 23.04 32.09
N CYS A 728 -22.08 24.33 32.28
CA CYS A 728 -20.77 24.76 32.75
C CYS A 728 -20.65 24.61 34.27
N PRO A 729 -19.49 24.22 34.80
CA PRO A 729 -19.24 24.20 36.24
C PRO A 729 -19.53 25.54 36.91
N VAL A 730 -20.10 25.50 38.12
CA VAL A 730 -20.40 26.70 38.92
C VAL A 730 -19.39 26.82 40.08
N GLY A 731 -18.80 28.01 40.25
CA GLY A 731 -17.80 28.28 41.31
C GLY A 731 -16.40 28.57 40.76
N GLU A 732 -15.38 28.53 41.62
CA GLU A 732 -13.97 28.69 41.24
C GLU A 732 -13.45 27.44 40.52
N TRP A 733 -13.89 27.24 39.28
CA TRP A 733 -13.39 26.16 38.41
C TRP A 733 -12.31 26.70 37.49
N SER A 734 -11.20 25.97 37.37
CA SER A 734 -10.05 26.41 36.58
C SER A 734 -9.90 25.75 35.21
N GLY A 735 -10.87 24.94 34.79
CA GLY A 735 -10.76 24.13 33.58
C GLY A 735 -10.22 22.73 33.89
N SER A 736 -10.69 21.73 33.16
CA SER A 736 -10.13 20.37 33.17
C SER A 736 -9.97 19.90 31.74
N LEU A 737 -8.83 19.32 31.38
CA LEU A 737 -8.75 18.48 30.18
C LEU A 737 -9.45 17.15 30.49
N VAL A 738 -10.34 16.72 29.59
CA VAL A 738 -11.01 15.41 29.68
C VAL A 738 -10.93 14.70 28.34
N ILE A 739 -10.26 13.55 28.32
CA ILE A 739 -9.93 12.79 27.13
C ILE A 739 -10.79 11.51 27.11
N PRO A 740 -11.73 11.36 26.15
CA PRO A 740 -12.50 10.14 26.01
C PRO A 740 -11.62 9.01 25.47
N CYS A 741 -11.79 7.81 26.02
CA CYS A 741 -11.12 6.59 25.60
C CYS A 741 -12.12 5.42 25.54
N TYR A 742 -11.81 4.46 24.68
CA TYR A 742 -12.52 3.17 24.69
C TYR A 742 -12.17 2.35 25.93
N GLY A 743 -13.07 1.48 26.38
CA GLY A 743 -12.71 0.36 27.26
C GLY A 743 -12.23 -0.82 26.43
N ASN A 744 -11.17 -1.51 26.87
CA ASN A 744 -10.60 -2.66 26.14
C ASN A 744 -11.58 -3.83 25.91
N ASN A 745 -12.72 -3.84 26.60
CA ASN A 745 -13.81 -4.83 26.48
C ASN A 745 -14.94 -4.39 25.54
N SER A 746 -14.90 -3.15 25.04
CA SER A 746 -15.93 -2.53 24.20
C SER A 746 -15.30 -1.79 23.03
N ILE A 747 -14.21 -2.37 22.48
CA ILE A 747 -13.50 -1.84 21.32
C ILE A 747 -14.00 -2.49 20.03
N PRO A 748 -14.14 -1.70 18.96
CA PRO A 748 -14.28 -2.23 17.62
C PRO A 748 -13.12 -3.11 17.17
N ASP A 749 -13.36 -4.15 16.38
CA ASP A 749 -12.28 -4.95 15.76
C ASP A 749 -11.38 -4.07 14.87
N SER A 750 -11.97 -3.09 14.18
CA SER A 750 -11.24 -2.08 13.40
C SER A 750 -10.34 -1.18 14.25
N ILE A 751 -10.70 -0.96 15.51
CA ILE A 751 -9.91 -0.21 16.49
C ILE A 751 -8.89 -1.14 17.14
N ALA A 752 -9.24 -2.40 17.43
CA ALA A 752 -8.38 -3.39 18.06
C ALA A 752 -7.07 -3.60 17.29
N ALA A 753 -7.14 -3.65 15.95
CA ALA A 753 -5.96 -3.77 15.08
C ALA A 753 -5.02 -2.55 15.12
N ARG A 754 -5.51 -1.39 15.58
CA ARG A 754 -4.77 -0.12 15.65
C ARG A 754 -4.19 0.15 17.04
N ILE A 755 -4.49 -0.70 18.03
CA ILE A 755 -4.03 -0.53 19.41
C ILE A 755 -2.52 -0.77 19.48
N THR A 756 -1.84 0.18 20.09
CA THR A 756 -0.39 0.18 20.29
C THR A 756 -0.06 0.55 21.73
N THR A 757 1.03 0.01 22.26
CA THR A 757 1.61 0.53 23.50
C THR A 757 2.13 1.95 23.25
N PRO A 758 1.89 2.92 24.14
CA PRO A 758 2.34 4.28 23.91
C PRO A 758 3.85 4.36 23.77
N THR A 759 4.31 5.14 22.80
CA THR A 759 5.75 5.40 22.63
C THR A 759 6.20 6.38 23.71
N VAL A 760 7.11 5.94 24.59
CA VAL A 760 7.71 6.79 25.62
C VAL A 760 8.60 7.86 25.01
N THR A 761 8.72 9.01 25.65
CA THR A 761 9.52 10.13 25.13
C THR A 761 10.91 10.21 25.78
N ASP A 762 11.93 10.45 24.94
CA ASP A 762 13.33 10.53 25.40
C ASP A 762 13.55 11.69 26.38
N TRP A 763 12.89 12.82 26.17
CA TRP A 763 13.08 14.01 27.00
C TRP A 763 12.59 13.83 28.44
N VAL A 764 11.53 13.04 28.66
CA VAL A 764 11.06 12.68 30.01
C VAL A 764 12.12 11.82 30.71
N THR A 765 12.74 10.92 29.97
CA THR A 765 13.87 10.11 30.47
C THR A 765 15.06 11.00 30.87
N ASP A 766 15.43 11.97 30.03
CA ASP A 766 16.50 12.92 30.32
C ASP A 766 16.19 13.76 31.57
N TRP A 767 14.94 14.20 31.73
CA TRP A 767 14.50 14.95 32.90
C TRP A 767 14.66 14.12 34.19
N ILE A 768 14.23 12.86 34.16
CA ILE A 768 14.34 11.91 35.27
C ILE A 768 15.81 11.65 35.62
N VAL A 769 16.67 11.38 34.64
CA VAL A 769 18.10 11.10 34.88
C VAL A 769 18.80 12.32 35.50
N GLY A 770 18.44 13.54 35.09
CA GLY A 770 19.05 14.75 35.62
C GLY A 770 18.74 15.05 37.08
N HIS A 771 17.66 14.48 37.65
CA HIS A 771 17.10 14.92 38.95
C HIS A 771 16.66 13.79 39.88
N GLY A 772 16.57 12.54 39.41
CA GLY A 772 16.35 11.35 40.24
C GLY A 772 17.55 11.08 41.15
N LYS A 773 17.30 10.69 42.40
CA LYS A 773 18.36 10.42 43.38
C LYS A 773 18.33 8.94 43.76
N PRO A 774 19.37 8.15 43.47
CA PRO A 774 19.42 6.74 43.84
C PRO A 774 19.29 6.58 45.35
N SER A 775 18.51 5.59 45.78
CA SER A 775 18.35 5.25 47.19
C SER A 775 19.69 4.82 47.78
N THR A 776 20.27 5.66 48.64
CA THR A 776 21.43 5.29 49.46
C THR A 776 20.95 4.31 50.53
N THR A 777 21.33 3.04 50.36
CA THR A 777 20.92 1.94 51.24
C THR A 777 21.56 2.09 52.61
N SER A 778 20.75 1.95 53.64
CA SER A 778 21.14 1.83 55.04
C SER A 778 22.10 0.66 55.26
N GLU A 779 23.17 0.93 55.99
CA GLU A 779 24.18 -0.03 56.42
C GLU A 779 23.59 -1.13 57.34
N SER A 780 23.88 -2.40 57.05
CA SER A 780 24.39 -3.35 58.06
C SER A 780 24.91 -4.66 57.44
N SER A 781 26.24 -4.77 57.41
CA SER A 781 27.08 -5.94 57.72
C SER A 781 26.53 -7.37 57.55
N ALA A 782 27.11 -8.13 56.60
CA ALA A 782 27.81 -9.40 56.89
C ALA A 782 28.65 -9.89 55.68
N LEU A 783 29.90 -10.24 55.97
CA LEU A 783 30.91 -10.83 55.07
C LEU A 783 30.47 -12.18 54.47
N SER A 784 30.82 -12.46 53.21
CA SER A 784 31.77 -13.55 52.90
C SER A 784 32.34 -13.44 51.48
N GLN A 785 33.61 -13.80 51.36
CA GLN A 785 34.48 -13.75 50.19
C GLN A 785 34.22 -14.89 49.21
N GLY A 786 34.51 -14.67 47.92
CA GLY A 786 34.68 -15.73 46.93
C GLY A 786 35.17 -15.20 45.57
N SER A 787 36.45 -15.36 45.30
CA SER A 787 37.14 -15.01 44.04
C SER A 787 37.36 -16.26 43.18
N ALA A 788 37.14 -16.16 41.86
CA ALA A 788 37.86 -16.83 40.74
C ALA A 788 37.04 -16.59 39.44
N SER A 789 37.53 -15.83 38.46
CA SER A 789 38.50 -16.16 37.41
C SER A 789 38.06 -17.23 36.40
N ALA A 790 37.76 -16.73 35.19
CA ALA A 790 37.93 -17.28 33.83
C ALA A 790 37.71 -18.78 33.55
N THR A 791 36.86 -19.07 32.55
CA THR A 791 37.26 -19.83 31.34
C THR A 791 36.22 -19.69 30.23
N THR A 792 36.74 -19.42 29.03
CA THR A 792 36.14 -19.57 27.70
C THR A 792 35.71 -21.01 27.41
N GLU A 793 34.60 -21.20 26.70
CA GLU A 793 34.47 -22.31 25.74
C GLU A 793 33.58 -21.95 24.55
N SER A 794 34.11 -22.28 23.38
CA SER A 794 33.57 -22.08 22.04
C SER A 794 32.70 -23.26 21.60
N GLY A 795 31.55 -22.99 20.99
CA GLY A 795 30.77 -23.96 20.22
C GLY A 795 30.48 -23.44 18.81
N LYS A 796 31.14 -24.02 17.81
CA LYS A 796 30.88 -23.84 16.37
C LYS A 796 29.59 -24.58 15.96
N GLY A 797 28.78 -23.94 15.13
CA GLY A 797 27.82 -24.57 14.22
C GLY A 797 27.78 -23.78 12.92
N SER A 798 28.27 -24.38 11.83
CA SER A 798 28.19 -23.83 10.48
C SER A 798 26.87 -24.23 9.84
N ASP A 799 26.25 -23.32 9.09
CA ASP A 799 25.56 -23.68 7.85
C ASP A 799 25.62 -22.50 6.86
N GLY A 800 26.01 -22.83 5.63
CA GLY A 800 26.33 -21.88 4.57
C GLY A 800 25.08 -21.36 3.86
N GLY A 801 24.87 -20.04 3.92
CA GLY A 801 23.94 -19.32 3.07
C GLY A 801 24.63 -18.81 1.80
N PHE A 802 24.08 -19.17 0.63
CA PHE A 802 24.42 -18.59 -0.66
C PHE A 802 24.16 -17.08 -0.63
N SER A 803 25.22 -16.30 -0.48
CA SER A 803 25.17 -14.84 -0.38
C SER A 803 24.85 -14.20 -1.74
N LEU A 804 23.95 -13.21 -1.72
CA LEU A 804 23.54 -12.30 -2.80
C LEU A 804 24.71 -11.77 -3.66
N TRP A 805 25.92 -11.77 -3.09
CA TRP A 805 27.18 -11.40 -3.74
C TRP A 805 27.52 -12.26 -4.97
N TRP A 806 27.14 -13.55 -5.00
CA TRP A 806 27.40 -14.41 -6.17
C TRP A 806 26.50 -14.08 -7.35
N LEU A 807 25.25 -13.68 -7.11
CA LEU A 807 24.32 -13.24 -8.16
C LEU A 807 24.73 -11.90 -8.75
N LEU A 808 25.19 -10.96 -7.91
CA LEU A 808 25.71 -9.67 -8.37
C LEU A 808 27.02 -9.83 -9.17
N LEU A 809 27.89 -10.77 -8.80
CA LEU A 809 29.08 -11.09 -9.56
C LEU A 809 28.73 -11.63 -10.96
N ILE A 810 27.78 -12.56 -11.04
CA ILE A 810 27.33 -13.16 -12.32
C ILE A 810 26.64 -12.11 -13.21
N LEU A 811 25.79 -11.26 -12.64
CA LEU A 811 25.15 -10.15 -13.36
C LEU A 811 26.18 -9.14 -13.90
N SER A 812 27.22 -8.80 -13.12
CA SER A 812 28.29 -7.92 -13.58
C SER A 812 29.08 -8.50 -14.76
N ILE A 813 29.32 -9.82 -14.75
CA ILE A 813 30.01 -10.53 -15.84
C ILE A 813 29.14 -10.55 -17.10
N ILE A 814 27.83 -10.77 -16.97
CA ILE A 814 26.89 -10.74 -18.11
C ILE A 814 26.82 -9.34 -18.73
N VAL A 815 26.75 -8.28 -17.92
CA VAL A 815 26.76 -6.89 -18.42
C VAL A 815 28.08 -6.58 -19.14
N LEU A 816 29.22 -7.02 -18.60
CA LEU A 816 30.52 -6.84 -19.26
C LEU A 816 30.60 -7.59 -20.60
N LEU A 817 30.01 -8.78 -20.70
CA LEU A 817 29.96 -9.55 -21.96
C LEU A 817 29.03 -8.89 -23.00
N ILE A 818 27.92 -8.28 -22.57
CA ILE A 818 27.01 -7.53 -23.45
C ILE A 818 27.69 -6.24 -23.95
N VAL A 819 28.39 -5.51 -23.08
CA VAL A 819 29.15 -4.33 -23.49
C VAL A 819 30.29 -4.72 -24.43
N ALA A 820 31.00 -5.81 -24.15
CA ALA A 820 32.06 -6.33 -25.03
C ALA A 820 31.53 -6.75 -26.40
N THR A 821 30.35 -7.37 -26.48
CA THR A 821 29.71 -7.75 -27.76
C THR A 821 29.18 -6.53 -28.52
N ILE A 822 28.64 -5.52 -27.86
CA ILE A 822 28.23 -4.24 -28.49
C ILE A 822 29.45 -3.50 -29.04
N VAL A 823 30.55 -3.45 -28.28
CA VAL A 823 31.82 -2.84 -28.74
C VAL A 823 32.41 -3.64 -29.90
N ALA A 824 32.36 -4.98 -29.85
CA ALA A 824 32.81 -5.84 -30.95
C ALA A 824 31.96 -5.68 -32.22
N CYS A 825 30.63 -5.57 -32.12
CA CYS A 825 29.74 -5.31 -33.25
C CYS A 825 29.98 -3.93 -33.88
N ARG A 826 30.22 -2.91 -33.04
CA ARG A 826 30.52 -1.54 -33.51
C ARG A 826 31.90 -1.44 -34.14
N HIS A 827 32.84 -2.32 -33.76
CA HIS A 827 34.16 -2.45 -34.37
C HIS A 827 34.14 -3.27 -35.67
N CYS A 828 33.37 -4.36 -35.75
CA CYS A 828 33.15 -5.14 -36.98
C CYS A 828 32.44 -4.34 -38.08
N HIS A 829 31.52 -3.44 -37.73
CA HIS A 829 30.87 -2.54 -38.70
C HIS A 829 31.84 -1.46 -39.25
N ARG A 830 32.97 -1.18 -38.57
CA ARG A 830 34.05 -0.34 -39.11
C ARG A 830 35.06 -1.10 -39.96
N LEU A 831 35.15 -2.42 -39.81
CA LEU A 831 36.07 -3.30 -40.56
C LEU A 831 35.52 -3.77 -41.91
N SER A 832 34.22 -3.64 -42.20
CA SER A 832 33.63 -4.01 -43.50
C SER A 832 33.85 -2.99 -44.63
N ARG A 833 34.57 -1.88 -44.38
CA ARG A 833 34.82 -0.81 -45.38
C ARG A 833 36.19 -0.81 -46.06
N PHE A 834 37.07 -1.77 -45.82
CA PHE A 834 38.38 -1.82 -46.49
C PHE A 834 38.58 -3.12 -47.26
N HIS A 835 38.33 -3.05 -48.57
CA HIS A 835 38.68 -4.08 -49.56
C HIS A 835 40.16 -3.91 -49.96
N SER A 836 40.94 -5.00 -49.82
CA SER A 836 42.23 -5.35 -50.47
C SER A 836 43.44 -4.39 -50.40
N PRO A 837 44.68 -4.91 -50.22
CA PRO A 837 45.90 -4.11 -50.41
C PRO A 837 46.15 -3.83 -51.92
N PRO A 838 46.77 -2.70 -52.28
CA PRO A 838 47.15 -2.43 -53.67
C PRO A 838 48.24 -3.40 -54.13
N ASP A 839 48.06 -4.00 -55.31
CA ASP A 839 49.06 -4.86 -55.95
C ASP A 839 50.34 -4.06 -56.27
N ASN A 840 51.51 -4.66 -56.01
CA ASN A 840 52.90 -4.15 -56.19
C ASN A 840 53.53 -3.28 -55.08
N THR A 841 53.61 -3.76 -53.84
CA THR A 841 54.58 -3.23 -52.85
C THR A 841 55.47 -4.34 -52.30
N THR A 842 56.79 -4.19 -52.42
CA THR A 842 57.77 -5.17 -51.93
C THR A 842 58.16 -4.82 -50.49
N TYR A 843 58.02 -5.79 -49.57
CA TYR A 843 58.36 -5.63 -48.15
C TYR A 843 59.64 -6.38 -47.81
N ILE A 844 60.52 -5.75 -47.02
CA ILE A 844 61.80 -6.33 -46.61
C ILE A 844 61.88 -6.38 -45.08
N PHE A 845 62.37 -7.50 -44.54
CA PHE A 845 62.57 -7.70 -43.11
C PHE A 845 64.03 -7.45 -42.72
N VAL A 846 64.27 -6.50 -41.81
CA VAL A 846 65.61 -6.22 -41.28
C VAL A 846 65.51 -5.94 -39.78
N GLY A 847 66.29 -6.67 -38.97
CA GLY A 847 66.39 -6.45 -37.52
C GLY A 847 65.09 -6.66 -36.73
N GLY A 848 64.20 -7.54 -37.19
CA GLY A 848 62.95 -7.86 -36.49
C GLY A 848 61.81 -6.85 -36.68
N ARG A 849 61.93 -5.94 -37.64
CA ARG A 849 60.86 -5.03 -38.11
C ARG A 849 60.69 -5.16 -39.63
N MET A 850 59.45 -5.05 -40.09
CA MET A 850 59.09 -5.06 -41.51
C MET A 850 59.09 -3.63 -42.06
N TRP A 851 59.70 -3.43 -43.23
CA TRP A 851 59.79 -2.14 -43.91
C TRP A 851 59.21 -2.27 -45.34
N ALA A 852 58.51 -1.24 -45.81
CA ALA A 852 58.08 -1.14 -47.20
C ALA A 852 59.11 -0.30 -47.98
N VAL A 853 59.51 -0.74 -49.17
CA VAL A 853 60.34 0.06 -50.08
C VAL A 853 59.39 0.80 -51.03
N GLU A 854 59.24 2.12 -50.87
CA GLU A 854 58.45 2.96 -51.77
C GLU A 854 59.34 3.52 -52.89
N ASP A 855 58.86 3.43 -54.14
CA ASP A 855 59.30 4.25 -55.27
C ASP A 855 58.40 5.50 -55.32
N GLU A 856 58.96 6.66 -55.65
CA GLU A 856 58.34 7.99 -55.45
C GLU A 856 57.12 8.23 -56.36
N SER A 857 55.96 7.67 -56.00
CA SER A 857 54.64 8.25 -56.26
C SER A 857 53.56 7.42 -55.59
N HIS A 858 52.58 8.08 -54.97
CA HIS A 858 51.38 7.57 -54.27
C HIS A 858 51.48 7.56 -52.73
N GLY A 859 50.89 8.60 -52.14
CA GLY A 859 50.89 8.83 -50.70
C GLY A 859 49.80 8.10 -49.89
N ARG A 860 50.07 8.02 -48.58
CA ARG A 860 49.16 7.83 -47.43
C ARG A 860 48.46 6.48 -47.21
N GLY A 861 48.67 5.46 -48.03
CA GLY A 861 48.09 4.11 -47.83
C GLY A 861 48.92 3.11 -47.00
N ALA A 862 50.25 3.11 -47.15
CA ALA A 862 51.11 2.04 -46.61
C ALA A 862 51.35 2.11 -45.08
N GLY A 863 51.28 3.30 -44.49
CA GLY A 863 51.59 3.52 -43.06
C GLY A 863 50.59 2.92 -42.07
N TYR A 864 49.34 2.67 -42.47
CA TYR A 864 48.30 2.10 -41.59
C TYR A 864 48.43 0.58 -41.44
N TRP A 865 48.79 -0.12 -42.53
CA TRP A 865 49.02 -1.57 -42.50
C TRP A 865 50.25 -1.96 -41.67
N LEU A 866 51.33 -1.17 -41.73
CA LEU A 866 52.52 -1.36 -40.89
C LEU A 866 52.25 -1.17 -39.39
N ARG A 867 51.33 -0.27 -39.02
CA ARG A 867 50.93 -0.05 -37.62
C ARG A 867 50.02 -1.16 -37.11
N PHE A 868 49.13 -1.67 -37.96
CA PHE A 868 48.26 -2.81 -37.65
C PHE A 868 49.06 -4.10 -37.43
N ALA A 869 50.01 -4.42 -38.32
CA ALA A 869 50.86 -5.61 -38.19
C ALA A 869 51.76 -5.59 -36.93
N ASN A 870 52.34 -4.41 -36.59
CA ASN A 870 53.13 -4.25 -35.35
C ASN A 870 52.27 -4.28 -34.07
N TRP A 871 51.00 -3.89 -34.14
CA TRP A 871 50.06 -3.96 -33.01
C TRP A 871 49.57 -5.39 -32.76
N CYS A 872 49.24 -6.16 -33.79
CA CYS A 872 48.87 -7.58 -33.66
C CYS A 872 50.00 -8.41 -33.02
N ARG A 873 51.27 -8.17 -33.39
CA ARG A 873 52.42 -8.85 -32.78
C ARG A 873 52.61 -8.50 -31.30
N LYS A 874 52.40 -7.23 -30.92
CA LYS A 874 52.52 -6.77 -29.52
C LYS A 874 51.42 -7.28 -28.59
N THR A 875 50.23 -7.57 -29.15
CA THR A 875 49.02 -7.82 -28.35
C THR A 875 48.70 -9.31 -28.23
N PHE A 876 49.02 -10.12 -29.24
CA PHE A 876 48.58 -11.53 -29.28
C PHE A 876 49.70 -12.57 -29.26
N ASN A 877 50.98 -12.18 -29.32
CA ASN A 877 52.15 -13.07 -29.25
C ASN A 877 52.01 -14.41 -30.03
N PHE A 878 51.31 -14.35 -31.16
CA PHE A 878 51.10 -15.46 -32.08
C PHE A 878 51.46 -14.93 -33.47
N PHE A 879 52.62 -15.35 -33.96
CA PHE A 879 52.86 -15.86 -35.30
C PHE A 879 54.37 -16.12 -35.43
N GLU A 880 54.70 -17.38 -35.71
CA GLU A 880 55.85 -17.73 -36.54
C GLU A 880 55.38 -17.72 -38.00
#